data_AF-A0A2E9QQ18-F1
#
_entry.id   AF-A0A2E9QQ18-F1
#
_cell.length_a   1.000
_cell.length_b   1.000
_cell.length_c   1.000
_cell.angle_alpha   90.00
_cell.angle_beta   90.00
_cell.angle_gamma   90.00
#
_symmetry.space_group_name_H-M   'P 1'
#
loop_
_entity.id
_entity.type
_entity.pdbx_description
1 polymer ?
#
loop_
_entity_poly.entity_id
_entity_poly.type
_entity_poly.pdbx_seq_one_letter_code
_entity_poly.pdbx_strand_id
1 'polypeptide(L)'
;MSTQESKQLGKIVKTYRERLSLSQEQAAKMAGINRSVVAHLEQGLRLPKVKRIEALCKALEIPAEYWHAFTLPDSSERFAFEDILSELVGRKVHLTYHDESVQEAAQQLINKLIDEHSSDRQTHDLFNSVLVFYGVQPTSWPFFAHYLGASAFDNLLSFEHAIRSYQKDAIRLYSPLSQAYKALNASQNLMASLAPLQPNSLISYERRAPWDVIQEVGDEQLPDLGYIAAARVQQEEAERQALKTFLEDLAKQLREEGPTAISQIKEKTRRRMDSFLRKFDSTLQHGPFSPLFAPDADELVREAQRLAPKSEEELARMAETQNIALQNLAHYLSADYMDVYVATSMRNDADFVSVNQFVRTLFSHNQIEPLKLRYFNPTQSWLDDRIGKGLVEALMLKRSQATIYMAQKSDTFGKDSEASIALGQGKPVIVYVPKLSIPQADIDSEALSLKTRSELELELRKEVGEEQLDLDASIDDEALVARILLHRLKKVPERDLHMAIKQHWADFDLYGEAHRITDEDERAQYRQWLDQLIKQQLEVLCPTGIREHLHGLLVAVALRFERRARVFREIHPLAVQVILSSGVLNGILVVRSVDQCADILRSLIENKLSLTLEQDSQNIRLVEETTGSTIRVISRHQLLRNAFETFYKEYNQ
;
A
#
# COMPACT_ATOMS: atom_id res chain seq x y z
N MET A 1 -34.58 0.28 2.52
CA MET A 1 -33.51 -0.73 2.42
C MET A 1 -33.92 -1.97 3.20
N SER A 2 -33.46 -3.17 2.83
CA SER A 2 -33.64 -4.36 3.68
C SER A 2 -32.74 -4.22 4.90
N THR A 3 -33.29 -3.93 6.08
CA THR A 3 -32.55 -3.97 7.35
C THR A 3 -32.16 -5.41 7.69
N GLN A 4 -31.13 -5.61 8.50
CA GLN A 4 -30.73 -6.96 8.93
C GLN A 4 -31.86 -7.68 9.68
N GLU A 5 -32.70 -6.93 10.37
CA GLU A 5 -33.88 -7.41 11.09
C GLU A 5 -35.00 -7.88 10.15
N SER A 6 -35.19 -7.20 9.02
CA SER A 6 -36.11 -7.68 7.98
C SER A 6 -35.70 -9.05 7.43
N LYS A 7 -34.39 -9.31 7.32
CA LYS A 7 -33.86 -10.64 6.96
C LYS A 7 -34.09 -11.67 8.06
N GLN A 8 -34.00 -11.27 9.33
CA GLN A 8 -34.28 -12.15 10.47
C GLN A 8 -35.75 -12.54 10.52
N LEU A 9 -36.67 -11.58 10.37
CA LEU A 9 -38.10 -11.86 10.24
C LEU A 9 -38.38 -12.79 9.05
N GLY A 10 -37.74 -12.55 7.89
CA GLY A 10 -37.85 -13.42 6.73
C GLY A 10 -37.42 -14.87 6.99
N LYS A 11 -36.32 -15.07 7.75
CA LYS A 11 -35.90 -16.41 8.19
C LYS A 11 -36.90 -17.04 9.14
N ILE A 12 -37.44 -16.30 10.11
CA ILE A 12 -38.45 -16.80 11.05
C ILE A 12 -39.71 -17.24 10.30
N VAL A 13 -40.19 -16.40 9.38
CA VAL A 13 -41.33 -16.71 8.50
C VAL A 13 -41.08 -17.98 7.69
N LYS A 14 -39.89 -18.10 7.08
CA LYS A 14 -39.50 -19.32 6.35
C LYS A 14 -39.52 -20.56 7.25
N THR A 15 -38.92 -20.48 8.44
CA THR A 15 -38.85 -21.59 9.40
C THR A 15 -40.24 -22.05 9.84
N TYR A 16 -41.14 -21.12 10.21
CA TYR A 16 -42.50 -21.47 10.62
C TYR A 16 -43.33 -22.01 9.45
N ARG A 17 -43.18 -21.44 8.26
CA ARG A 17 -43.81 -21.97 7.05
C ARG A 17 -43.38 -23.41 6.75
N GLU A 18 -42.08 -23.68 6.82
CA GLU A 18 -41.52 -25.02 6.56
C GLU A 18 -41.92 -26.02 7.65
N ARG A 19 -42.01 -25.58 8.91
CA ARG A 19 -42.54 -26.40 10.02
C ARG A 19 -43.99 -26.83 9.75
N LEU A 20 -44.81 -25.94 9.20
CA LEU A 20 -46.19 -26.24 8.79
C LEU A 20 -46.27 -26.99 7.45
N SER A 21 -45.14 -27.34 6.83
CA SER A 21 -45.06 -28.01 5.51
C SER A 21 -45.78 -27.27 4.39
N LEU A 22 -45.84 -25.94 4.46
CA LEU A 22 -46.51 -25.10 3.47
C LEU A 22 -45.54 -24.63 2.40
N SER A 23 -45.98 -24.62 1.14
CA SER A 23 -45.31 -23.87 0.08
C SER A 23 -45.52 -22.35 0.28
N GLN A 24 -44.65 -21.54 -0.33
CA GLN A 24 -44.81 -20.07 -0.33
C GLN A 24 -46.18 -19.64 -0.88
N GLU A 25 -46.72 -20.41 -1.84
CA GLU A 25 -48.02 -20.14 -2.45
C GLU A 25 -49.18 -20.46 -1.51
N GLN A 26 -49.10 -21.57 -0.77
CA GLN A 26 -50.08 -21.93 0.25
C GLN A 26 -50.07 -20.94 1.42
N ALA A 27 -48.90 -20.57 1.91
CA ALA A 27 -48.76 -19.57 2.98
C ALA A 27 -49.32 -18.20 2.55
N ALA A 28 -49.03 -17.78 1.32
CA ALA A 28 -49.56 -16.53 0.76
C ALA A 28 -51.10 -16.57 0.65
N LYS A 29 -51.67 -17.69 0.21
CA LYS A 29 -53.12 -17.89 0.13
C LYS A 29 -53.78 -17.85 1.51
N MET A 30 -53.19 -18.49 2.53
CA MET A 30 -53.68 -18.45 3.91
C MET A 30 -53.68 -17.04 4.50
N ALA A 31 -52.67 -16.24 4.16
CA ALA A 31 -52.54 -14.87 4.63
C ALA A 31 -53.27 -13.83 3.77
N GLY A 32 -53.91 -14.23 2.66
CA GLY A 32 -54.58 -13.32 1.73
C GLY A 32 -53.62 -12.35 1.00
N ILE A 33 -52.37 -12.75 0.77
CA ILE A 33 -51.34 -11.94 0.11
C ILE A 33 -50.79 -12.64 -1.15
N ASN A 34 -50.01 -11.92 -1.95
CA ASN A 34 -49.36 -12.49 -3.14
C ASN A 34 -48.12 -13.32 -2.75
N ARG A 35 -47.91 -14.47 -3.39
CA ARG A 35 -46.72 -15.33 -3.24
C ARG A 35 -45.41 -14.55 -3.33
N SER A 36 -45.33 -13.58 -4.24
CA SER A 36 -44.12 -12.75 -4.40
C SER A 36 -43.76 -11.95 -3.15
N VAL A 37 -44.75 -11.57 -2.33
CA VAL A 37 -44.53 -10.89 -1.04
C VAL A 37 -43.86 -11.82 -0.04
N VAL A 38 -44.29 -13.09 0.03
CA VAL A 38 -43.67 -14.11 0.90
C VAL A 38 -42.24 -14.39 0.41
N ALA A 39 -42.06 -14.60 -0.89
CA ALA A 39 -40.74 -14.86 -1.47
C ALA A 39 -39.74 -13.73 -1.21
N HIS A 40 -40.14 -12.48 -1.45
CA HIS A 40 -39.28 -11.32 -1.21
C HIS A 40 -38.98 -11.10 0.28
N LEU A 41 -39.90 -11.41 1.18
CA LEU A 41 -39.65 -11.35 2.62
C LEU A 41 -38.65 -12.42 3.04
N GLU A 42 -38.85 -13.67 2.63
CA GLU A 42 -37.96 -14.80 2.99
C GLU A 42 -36.54 -14.66 2.43
N GLN A 43 -36.42 -14.06 1.24
CA GLN A 43 -35.14 -13.72 0.63
C GLN A 43 -34.50 -12.47 1.26
N GLY A 44 -35.24 -11.76 2.11
CA GLY A 44 -34.77 -10.50 2.70
C GLY A 44 -34.59 -9.39 1.67
N LEU A 45 -35.37 -9.42 0.59
CA LEU A 45 -35.37 -8.38 -0.45
C LEU A 45 -36.26 -7.20 -0.06
N ARG A 46 -37.42 -7.46 0.57
CA ARG A 46 -38.39 -6.41 0.90
C ARG A 46 -39.26 -6.77 2.10
N LEU A 47 -39.36 -5.84 3.05
CA LEU A 47 -40.33 -5.92 4.14
C LEU A 47 -41.76 -5.60 3.62
N PRO A 48 -42.76 -6.45 3.86
CA PRO A 48 -44.16 -6.17 3.50
C PRO A 48 -44.73 -4.98 4.27
N LYS A 49 -45.86 -4.41 3.81
CA LYS A 49 -46.60 -3.42 4.60
C LYS A 49 -47.09 -4.05 5.91
N VAL A 50 -47.18 -3.28 6.99
CA VAL A 50 -47.63 -3.68 8.34
C VAL A 50 -48.78 -4.70 8.33
N LYS A 51 -49.91 -4.37 7.68
CA LYS A 51 -51.09 -5.26 7.59
C LYS A 51 -50.80 -6.64 6.97
N ARG A 52 -49.83 -6.71 6.05
CA ARG A 52 -49.42 -7.94 5.38
C ARG A 52 -48.45 -8.76 6.23
N ILE A 53 -47.58 -8.09 7.02
CA ILE A 53 -46.75 -8.76 8.02
C ILE A 53 -47.65 -9.44 9.04
N GLU A 54 -48.58 -8.68 9.61
CA GLU A 54 -49.53 -9.16 10.62
C GLU A 54 -50.36 -10.35 10.08
N ALA A 55 -50.95 -10.22 8.89
CA ALA A 55 -51.73 -11.29 8.28
C ALA A 55 -50.91 -12.57 8.04
N LEU A 56 -49.68 -12.43 7.55
CA LEU A 56 -48.80 -13.57 7.29
C LEU A 56 -48.33 -14.25 8.56
N CYS A 57 -47.86 -13.48 9.54
CA CYS A 57 -47.34 -14.02 10.79
C CYS A 57 -48.44 -14.66 11.64
N LYS A 58 -49.65 -14.10 11.66
CA LYS A 58 -50.82 -14.74 12.27
C LYS A 58 -51.22 -16.04 11.55
N ALA A 59 -51.23 -16.04 10.22
CA ALA A 59 -51.56 -17.24 9.44
C ALA A 59 -50.55 -18.39 9.62
N LEU A 60 -49.30 -18.06 9.94
CA LEU A 60 -48.23 -19.03 10.21
C LEU A 60 -48.04 -19.34 11.71
N GLU A 61 -48.93 -18.85 12.57
CA GLU A 61 -48.89 -19.07 14.03
C GLU A 61 -47.53 -18.66 14.66
N ILE A 62 -46.90 -17.60 14.12
CA ILE A 62 -45.65 -17.07 14.66
C ILE A 62 -45.99 -16.28 15.93
N PRO A 63 -45.35 -16.55 17.08
CA PRO A 63 -45.54 -15.78 18.30
C PRO A 63 -45.33 -14.28 18.07
N ALA A 64 -46.22 -13.46 18.64
CA ALA A 64 -46.26 -12.01 18.41
C ALA A 64 -44.92 -11.32 18.75
N GLU A 65 -44.21 -11.81 19.76
CA GLU A 65 -42.86 -11.36 20.16
C GLU A 65 -41.84 -11.31 19.00
N TYR A 66 -42.00 -12.10 17.94
CA TYR A 66 -41.05 -12.13 16.82
C TYR A 66 -41.34 -11.12 15.70
N TRP A 67 -42.56 -10.58 15.63
CA TRP A 67 -42.98 -9.77 14.47
C TRP A 67 -43.73 -8.49 14.83
N HIS A 68 -44.21 -8.34 16.06
CA HIS A 68 -44.98 -7.18 16.50
C HIS A 68 -44.18 -5.87 16.42
N ALA A 69 -42.88 -5.94 16.67
CA ALA A 69 -41.96 -4.81 16.52
C ALA A 69 -41.98 -4.20 15.11
N PHE A 70 -42.28 -5.00 14.08
CA PHE A 70 -42.36 -4.58 12.68
C PHE A 70 -43.75 -4.06 12.28
N THR A 71 -44.73 -4.16 13.18
CA THR A 71 -46.10 -3.68 12.95
C THR A 71 -46.41 -2.34 13.62
N LEU A 72 -45.51 -1.85 14.47
CA LEU A 72 -45.61 -0.51 15.04
C LEU A 72 -45.48 0.58 13.94
N PRO A 73 -46.25 1.68 14.04
CA PRO A 73 -46.01 2.88 13.23
C PRO A 73 -44.56 3.34 13.37
N ASP A 74 -43.95 3.75 12.27
CA ASP A 74 -42.56 4.27 12.23
C ASP A 74 -41.47 3.30 12.74
N SER A 75 -41.81 2.00 12.89
CA SER A 75 -40.84 0.94 13.24
C SER A 75 -39.60 0.94 12.32
N SER A 76 -39.78 1.29 11.04
CA SER A 76 -38.67 1.44 10.10
C SER A 76 -37.69 2.56 10.47
N GLU A 77 -38.18 3.64 11.06
CA GLU A 77 -37.38 4.75 11.54
C GLU A 77 -36.61 4.37 12.80
N ARG A 78 -37.25 3.68 13.76
CA ARG A 78 -36.53 3.14 14.93
C ARG A 78 -35.47 2.14 14.51
N PHE A 79 -35.74 1.21 13.59
CA PHE A 79 -34.73 0.26 13.12
C PHE A 79 -33.54 0.98 12.46
N ALA A 80 -33.80 2.04 11.69
CA ALA A 80 -32.73 2.86 11.12
C ALA A 80 -31.94 3.61 12.20
N PHE A 81 -32.62 4.16 13.21
CA PHE A 81 -31.98 4.78 14.37
C PHE A 81 -31.12 3.77 15.15
N GLU A 82 -31.60 2.55 15.36
CA GLU A 82 -30.90 1.46 16.03
C GLU A 82 -29.65 1.01 15.26
N ASP A 83 -29.74 0.94 13.93
CA ASP A 83 -28.61 0.67 13.04
C ASP A 83 -27.55 1.78 13.19
N ILE A 84 -27.93 3.06 13.16
CA ILE A 84 -26.99 4.19 13.34
C ILE A 84 -26.42 4.22 14.76
N LEU A 85 -27.24 4.00 15.78
CA LEU A 85 -26.78 3.95 17.17
C LEU A 85 -25.80 2.79 17.39
N SER A 86 -26.00 1.65 16.74
CA SER A 86 -25.07 0.51 16.78
C SER A 86 -23.68 0.88 16.25
N GLU A 87 -23.61 1.76 15.25
CA GLU A 87 -22.38 2.28 14.67
C GLU A 87 -21.65 3.28 15.59
N LEU A 88 -22.38 4.04 16.40
CA LEU A 88 -21.80 4.90 17.46
C LEU A 88 -21.13 4.05 18.54
N VAL A 89 -21.84 3.06 19.08
CA VAL A 89 -21.39 2.28 20.23
C VAL A 89 -20.51 1.07 19.87
N GLY A 90 -20.37 0.75 18.58
CA GLY A 90 -19.56 -0.38 18.10
C GLY A 90 -20.13 -1.77 18.40
N ARG A 91 -21.36 -1.87 18.90
CA ARG A 91 -22.09 -3.11 19.19
C ARG A 91 -23.53 -3.00 18.70
N LYS A 92 -24.17 -4.12 18.43
CA LYS A 92 -25.58 -4.11 18.08
C LYS A 92 -26.44 -3.67 19.26
N VAL A 93 -27.43 -2.82 18.96
CA VAL A 93 -28.51 -2.44 19.85
C VAL A 93 -29.83 -2.68 19.13
N HIS A 94 -30.84 -3.20 19.83
CA HIS A 94 -32.19 -3.39 19.30
C HIS A 94 -33.19 -3.61 20.44
N LEU A 95 -34.46 -3.29 20.21
CA LEU A 95 -35.53 -3.54 21.20
C LEU A 95 -36.38 -4.78 20.91
N THR A 96 -36.03 -5.59 19.91
CA THR A 96 -36.82 -6.73 19.41
C THR A 96 -37.36 -7.68 20.49
N TYR A 97 -36.62 -7.88 21.60
CA TYR A 97 -37.02 -8.79 22.68
C TYR A 97 -37.65 -8.11 23.91
N HIS A 98 -37.95 -6.81 23.82
CA HIS A 98 -38.63 -6.06 24.89
C HIS A 98 -40.14 -6.05 24.68
N ASP A 99 -40.88 -5.80 25.77
CA ASP A 99 -42.34 -5.65 25.74
C ASP A 99 -42.80 -4.53 24.80
N GLU A 100 -43.99 -4.70 24.23
CA GLU A 100 -44.60 -3.73 23.29
C GLU A 100 -44.64 -2.31 23.86
N SER A 101 -45.05 -2.16 25.13
CA SER A 101 -45.12 -0.85 25.78
C SER A 101 -43.76 -0.15 25.89
N VAL A 102 -42.68 -0.93 26.04
CA VAL A 102 -41.30 -0.42 26.06
C VAL A 102 -40.87 0.01 24.67
N GLN A 103 -41.21 -0.79 23.65
CA GLN A 103 -40.92 -0.48 22.25
C GLN A 103 -41.65 0.79 21.77
N GLU A 104 -42.91 0.97 22.18
CA GLU A 104 -43.71 2.17 21.89
C GLU A 104 -43.17 3.41 22.61
N ALA A 105 -42.81 3.28 23.90
CA ALA A 105 -42.22 4.38 24.67
C ALA A 105 -40.89 4.85 24.06
N ALA A 106 -40.04 3.91 23.63
CA ALA A 106 -38.80 4.24 22.94
C ALA A 106 -39.06 4.97 21.61
N GLN A 107 -39.99 4.47 20.80
CA GLN A 107 -40.37 5.10 19.53
C GLN A 107 -40.85 6.54 19.74
N GLN A 108 -41.71 6.78 20.73
CA GLN A 108 -42.21 8.13 21.03
C GLN A 108 -41.08 9.10 21.37
N LEU A 109 -40.08 8.66 22.15
CA LEU A 109 -38.93 9.49 22.48
C LEU A 109 -37.97 9.69 21.30
N ILE A 110 -37.80 8.70 20.43
CA ILE A 110 -37.02 8.84 19.20
C ILE A 110 -37.69 9.84 18.26
N ASN A 111 -39.00 9.75 18.05
CA ASN A 111 -39.74 10.72 17.25
C ASN A 111 -39.61 12.12 17.86
N LYS A 112 -39.76 12.24 19.19
CA LYS A 112 -39.54 13.51 19.88
C LYS A 112 -38.13 14.07 19.67
N LEU A 113 -37.13 13.20 19.70
CA LEU A 113 -35.73 13.57 19.52
C LEU A 113 -35.47 14.10 18.11
N ILE A 114 -36.17 13.57 17.10
CA ILE A 114 -35.98 13.92 15.69
C ILE A 114 -36.88 15.09 15.25
N ASP A 115 -38.13 15.11 15.70
CA ASP A 115 -39.15 16.05 15.21
C ASP A 115 -39.15 17.39 15.96
N GLU A 116 -38.78 17.40 17.25
CA GLU A 116 -38.82 18.62 18.07
C GLU A 116 -37.49 19.38 18.05
N HIS A 117 -37.52 20.61 17.53
CA HIS A 117 -36.37 21.50 17.57
C HIS A 117 -36.17 22.02 19.00
N SER A 118 -35.23 21.40 19.71
CA SER A 118 -34.90 21.69 21.10
C SER A 118 -33.51 22.33 21.21
N SER A 119 -33.22 22.96 22.36
CA SER A 119 -31.84 23.41 22.63
C SER A 119 -30.88 22.21 22.77
N ASP A 120 -29.57 22.43 22.61
CA ASP A 120 -28.56 21.37 22.79
C ASP A 120 -28.70 20.63 24.13
N ARG A 121 -29.02 21.37 25.22
CA ARG A 121 -29.15 20.76 26.55
C ARG A 121 -30.37 19.86 26.66
N GLN A 122 -31.51 20.32 26.15
CA GLN A 122 -32.73 19.52 26.12
C GLN A 122 -32.58 18.28 25.23
N THR A 123 -31.93 18.44 24.08
CA THR A 123 -31.63 17.34 23.16
C THR A 123 -30.69 16.33 23.79
N HIS A 124 -29.67 16.79 24.52
CA HIS A 124 -28.77 15.91 25.29
C HIS A 124 -29.50 15.10 26.35
N ASP A 125 -30.37 15.74 27.14
CA ASP A 125 -31.17 15.06 28.17
C ASP A 125 -32.15 14.04 27.55
N LEU A 126 -32.78 14.39 26.43
CA LEU A 126 -33.69 13.51 25.69
C LEU A 126 -32.94 12.32 25.07
N PHE A 127 -31.80 12.55 24.42
CA PHE A 127 -30.98 11.49 23.86
C PHE A 127 -30.50 10.53 24.94
N ASN A 128 -30.03 11.04 26.08
CA ASN A 128 -29.64 10.20 27.22
C ASN A 128 -30.81 9.37 27.75
N SER A 129 -32.04 9.89 27.71
CA SER A 129 -33.25 9.14 28.06
C SER A 129 -33.51 7.99 27.08
N VAL A 130 -33.30 8.22 25.77
CA VAL A 130 -33.39 7.19 24.73
C VAL A 130 -32.34 6.10 24.93
N LEU A 131 -31.09 6.44 25.29
CA LEU A 131 -30.00 5.48 25.48
C LEU A 131 -30.29 4.43 26.57
N VAL A 132 -31.13 4.75 27.56
CA VAL A 132 -31.53 3.81 28.63
C VAL A 132 -32.22 2.58 28.07
N PHE A 133 -33.09 2.74 27.08
CA PHE A 133 -33.82 1.62 26.44
C PHE A 133 -32.85 0.59 25.85
N TYR A 134 -31.68 1.03 25.39
CA TYR A 134 -30.67 0.20 24.73
C TYR A 134 -29.56 -0.31 25.66
N GLY A 135 -29.65 0.00 26.95
CA GLY A 135 -28.58 -0.28 27.93
C GLY A 135 -27.26 0.36 27.53
N VAL A 136 -27.30 1.54 26.91
CA VAL A 136 -26.12 2.31 26.50
C VAL A 136 -25.81 3.33 27.58
N GLN A 137 -24.53 3.51 27.92
CA GLN A 137 -24.11 4.52 28.89
C GLN A 137 -24.49 5.92 28.39
N PRO A 138 -25.06 6.79 29.25
CA PRO A 138 -25.38 8.17 28.88
C PRO A 138 -24.18 8.89 28.28
N THR A 139 -24.43 9.71 27.26
CA THR A 139 -23.38 10.57 26.73
C THR A 139 -23.02 11.66 27.74
N SER A 140 -21.74 11.93 27.90
CA SER A 140 -21.26 13.11 28.60
C SER A 140 -21.52 14.35 27.75
N TRP A 141 -21.67 15.49 28.43
CA TRP A 141 -21.88 16.76 27.74
C TRP A 141 -20.73 17.11 26.77
N PRO A 142 -19.43 16.94 27.13
CA PRO A 142 -18.34 17.21 26.19
C PRO A 142 -18.40 16.38 24.91
N PHE A 143 -18.72 15.08 25.02
CA PHE A 143 -18.88 14.20 23.86
C PHE A 143 -20.04 14.64 22.98
N PHE A 144 -21.20 14.87 23.59
CA PHE A 144 -22.41 15.31 22.89
C PHE A 144 -22.17 16.63 22.16
N ALA A 145 -21.65 17.64 22.85
CA ALA A 145 -21.43 18.96 22.27
C ALA A 145 -20.39 18.97 21.13
N HIS A 146 -19.43 18.03 21.14
CA HIS A 146 -18.40 17.97 20.11
C HIS A 146 -18.83 17.18 18.87
N TYR A 147 -19.46 16.02 19.03
CA TYR A 147 -19.76 15.12 17.90
C TYR A 147 -21.21 15.13 17.44
N LEU A 148 -22.16 15.48 18.32
CA LEU A 148 -23.59 15.37 18.04
C LEU A 148 -24.23 16.77 17.93
N GLY A 149 -24.37 17.47 19.06
CA GLY A 149 -25.18 18.68 19.15
C GLY A 149 -26.67 18.43 18.84
N ALA A 150 -27.50 19.47 18.92
CA ALA A 150 -28.92 19.36 18.55
C ALA A 150 -29.10 19.02 17.06
N SER A 151 -28.28 19.62 16.18
CA SER A 151 -28.39 19.46 14.73
C SER A 151 -28.13 18.04 14.22
N ALA A 152 -27.43 17.19 15.01
CA ALA A 152 -27.31 15.78 14.67
C ALA A 152 -28.67 15.07 14.65
N PHE A 153 -29.69 15.62 15.30
CA PHE A 153 -31.01 14.98 15.39
C PHE A 153 -32.06 15.64 14.49
N ASP A 154 -31.70 16.60 13.61
CA ASP A 154 -32.64 17.21 12.66
C ASP A 154 -33.35 16.18 11.76
N ASN A 155 -32.68 15.06 11.50
CA ASN A 155 -33.17 13.87 10.79
C ASN A 155 -32.15 12.73 10.91
N LEU A 156 -32.53 11.52 10.51
CA LEU A 156 -31.64 10.35 10.55
C LEU A 156 -30.37 10.48 9.70
N LEU A 157 -30.38 11.23 8.60
CA LEU A 157 -29.17 11.44 7.77
C LEU A 157 -28.17 12.36 8.47
N SER A 158 -28.64 13.42 9.13
CA SER A 158 -27.80 14.27 9.97
C SER A 158 -27.19 13.47 11.12
N PHE A 159 -27.95 12.54 11.71
CA PHE A 159 -27.44 11.68 12.78
C PHE A 159 -26.35 10.75 12.26
N GLU A 160 -26.59 10.08 11.13
CA GLU A 160 -25.58 9.25 10.47
C GLU A 160 -24.31 10.04 10.13
N HIS A 161 -24.44 11.28 9.63
CA HIS A 161 -23.29 12.14 9.34
C HIS A 161 -22.48 12.49 10.58
N ALA A 162 -23.15 12.82 11.68
CA ALA A 162 -22.51 13.06 12.98
C ALA A 162 -21.74 11.82 13.47
N ILE A 163 -22.34 10.62 13.35
CA ILE A 163 -21.66 9.37 13.68
C ILE A 163 -20.45 9.12 12.78
N ARG A 164 -20.54 9.39 11.48
CA ARG A 164 -19.41 9.27 10.56
C ARG A 164 -18.26 10.21 10.92
N SER A 165 -18.55 11.43 11.37
CA SER A 165 -17.54 12.38 11.86
C SER A 165 -16.82 11.83 13.09
N TYR A 166 -17.57 11.33 14.07
CA TYR A 166 -17.01 10.63 15.24
C TYR A 166 -16.16 9.42 14.85
N GLN A 167 -16.65 8.58 13.93
CA GLN A 167 -15.95 7.37 13.51
C GLN A 167 -14.61 7.69 12.83
N LYS A 168 -14.53 8.80 12.09
CA LYS A 168 -13.30 9.28 11.44
C LYS A 168 -12.17 9.57 12.44
N ASP A 169 -12.52 10.08 13.63
CA ASP A 169 -11.56 10.33 14.70
C ASP A 169 -11.30 9.06 15.53
N ALA A 170 -12.37 8.33 15.87
CA ALA A 170 -12.30 7.10 16.65
C ALA A 170 -11.38 6.06 16.04
N ILE A 171 -11.48 5.82 14.73
CA ILE A 171 -10.68 4.81 14.00
C ILE A 171 -9.18 5.12 13.97
N ARG A 172 -8.79 6.38 14.19
CA ARG A 172 -7.37 6.78 14.27
C ARG A 172 -6.75 6.43 15.61
N LEU A 173 -7.55 6.37 16.67
CA LEU A 173 -7.09 6.24 18.06
C LEU A 173 -7.36 4.86 18.67
N TYR A 174 -8.41 4.17 18.23
CA TYR A 174 -8.91 2.97 18.88
C TYR A 174 -9.13 1.83 17.89
N SER A 175 -9.00 0.60 18.39
CA SER A 175 -9.14 -0.61 17.59
C SER A 175 -10.63 -0.99 17.38
N PRO A 176 -11.46 -1.11 18.42
CA PRO A 176 -12.91 -1.18 18.26
C PRO A 176 -13.61 0.15 18.62
N LEU A 177 -14.72 0.43 17.92
CA LEU A 177 -15.57 1.60 18.21
C LEU A 177 -16.24 1.54 19.59
N SER A 178 -16.43 0.35 20.16
CA SER A 178 -16.95 0.18 21.53
C SER A 178 -16.00 0.75 22.58
N GLN A 179 -14.69 0.53 22.39
CA GLN A 179 -13.65 1.13 23.23
C GLN A 179 -13.55 2.64 23.00
N ALA A 180 -13.62 3.09 21.75
CA ALA A 180 -13.59 4.51 21.41
C ALA A 180 -14.73 5.28 22.09
N TYR A 181 -15.98 4.79 21.95
CA TYR A 181 -17.14 5.41 22.55
C TYR A 181 -16.98 5.45 24.07
N LYS A 182 -16.61 4.34 24.70
CA LYS A 182 -16.40 4.28 26.15
C LYS A 182 -15.35 5.28 26.62
N ALA A 183 -14.18 5.33 25.97
CA ALA A 183 -13.06 6.16 26.39
C ALA A 183 -13.33 7.66 26.18
N LEU A 184 -13.80 8.04 24.99
CA LEU A 184 -14.08 9.43 24.65
C LEU A 184 -15.28 9.95 25.44
N ASN A 185 -16.31 9.13 25.63
CA ASN A 185 -17.51 9.51 26.37
C ASN A 185 -17.24 9.70 27.88
N ALA A 186 -16.36 8.87 28.46
CA ALA A 186 -15.98 8.98 29.87
C ALA A 186 -14.90 10.05 30.15
N SER A 187 -14.33 10.66 29.10
CA SER A 187 -13.25 11.62 29.24
C SER A 187 -13.71 12.90 29.94
N GLN A 188 -13.00 13.29 31.01
CA GLN A 188 -13.21 14.60 31.65
C GLN A 188 -12.70 15.76 30.78
N ASN A 189 -11.72 15.49 29.91
CA ASN A 189 -11.15 16.45 28.98
C ASN A 189 -11.04 15.80 27.59
N LEU A 190 -12.13 15.87 26.84
CA LEU A 190 -12.22 15.30 25.50
C LEU A 190 -11.12 15.83 24.57
N MET A 191 -10.82 17.13 24.64
CA MET A 191 -9.79 17.73 23.79
C MET A 191 -8.39 17.19 24.07
N ALA A 192 -8.08 16.80 25.32
CA ALA A 192 -6.82 16.12 25.63
C ALA A 192 -6.78 14.71 25.01
N SER A 193 -7.89 13.98 25.00
CA SER A 193 -7.99 12.68 24.33
C SER A 193 -7.85 12.79 22.81
N LEU A 194 -8.30 13.89 22.21
CA LEU A 194 -8.19 14.18 20.77
C LEU A 194 -6.90 14.91 20.38
N ALA A 195 -6.02 15.23 21.34
CA ALA A 195 -4.76 15.91 21.07
C ALA A 195 -3.88 15.20 20.03
N PRO A 196 -3.79 13.85 19.97
CA PRO A 196 -3.01 13.16 18.94
C PRO A 196 -3.55 13.34 17.50
N LEU A 197 -4.77 13.84 17.35
CA LEU A 197 -5.39 14.11 16.04
C LEU A 197 -5.15 15.54 15.56
N GLN A 198 -4.66 16.41 16.45
CA GLN A 198 -4.44 17.81 16.13
C GLN A 198 -3.19 17.98 15.25
N PRO A 199 -3.15 19.01 14.39
CA PRO A 199 -1.97 19.31 13.61
C PRO A 199 -0.74 19.59 14.48
N ASN A 200 0.41 19.11 14.05
CA ASN A 200 1.68 19.37 14.71
C ASN A 200 2.27 20.71 14.26
N SER A 201 2.97 21.38 15.17
CA SER A 201 3.73 22.59 14.85
C SER A 201 5.09 22.27 14.24
N LEU A 202 5.47 22.99 13.19
CA LEU A 202 6.77 22.84 12.52
C LEU A 202 7.90 23.66 13.16
N ILE A 203 7.61 24.46 14.18
CA ILE A 203 8.59 25.37 14.83
C ILE A 203 9.83 24.60 15.31
N SER A 204 9.67 23.35 15.76
CA SER A 204 10.78 22.51 16.22
C SER A 204 11.74 22.14 15.10
N TYR A 205 11.27 22.07 13.84
CA TYR A 205 12.06 21.76 12.64
C TYR A 205 12.79 23.00 12.12
N GLU A 206 12.11 24.16 12.11
CA GLU A 206 12.69 25.44 11.66
C GLU A 206 13.95 25.83 12.46
N ARG A 207 13.96 25.52 13.76
CA ARG A 207 15.07 25.82 14.69
C ARG A 207 16.25 24.88 14.57
N ARG A 208 16.13 23.79 13.80
CA ARG A 208 17.20 22.80 13.67
C ARG A 208 18.36 23.33 12.83
N ALA A 209 19.56 22.82 13.09
CA ALA A 209 20.66 22.93 12.13
C ALA A 209 20.34 22.13 10.86
N PRO A 210 20.85 22.58 9.68
CA PRO A 210 20.84 21.78 8.45
C PRO A 210 21.48 20.40 8.64
N TRP A 211 21.12 19.46 7.76
CA TRP A 211 21.68 18.10 7.75
C TRP A 211 22.77 17.98 6.67
N ASP A 212 23.81 18.79 6.78
CA ASP A 212 24.91 18.94 5.81
C ASP A 212 26.21 18.25 6.25
N VAL A 213 26.19 17.53 7.37
CA VAL A 213 27.34 16.79 7.90
C VAL A 213 27.71 15.55 7.08
N ILE A 214 26.79 15.07 6.24
CA ILE A 214 27.01 13.91 5.38
C ILE A 214 27.73 14.35 4.11
N GLN A 215 28.93 13.82 3.89
CA GLN A 215 29.67 14.07 2.66
C GLN A 215 29.16 13.15 1.55
N GLU A 216 28.65 13.74 0.48
CA GLU A 216 28.05 12.98 -0.62
C GLU A 216 29.10 12.22 -1.44
N VAL A 217 28.86 10.92 -1.64
CA VAL A 217 29.54 10.06 -2.62
C VAL A 217 28.73 10.11 -3.92
N GLY A 218 29.39 10.44 -5.03
CA GLY A 218 28.77 10.57 -6.35
C GLY A 218 28.29 9.24 -6.92
N ASP A 219 27.30 9.30 -7.81
CA ASP A 219 26.64 8.12 -8.40
C ASP A 219 27.65 7.14 -9.06
N GLU A 220 28.69 7.67 -9.70
CA GLU A 220 29.75 6.89 -10.35
C GLU A 220 30.67 6.16 -9.36
N GLN A 221 30.71 6.58 -8.10
CA GLN A 221 31.52 6.01 -7.03
C GLN A 221 30.71 5.08 -6.12
N LEU A 222 29.38 5.12 -6.13
CA LEU A 222 28.54 4.23 -5.32
C LEU A 222 28.87 2.73 -5.47
N PRO A 223 29.25 2.20 -6.66
CA PRO A 223 29.67 0.80 -6.80
C PRO A 223 30.90 0.42 -5.94
N ASP A 224 31.75 1.38 -5.57
CA ASP A 224 32.90 1.17 -4.69
C ASP A 224 32.48 0.89 -3.23
N LEU A 225 31.23 1.19 -2.86
CA LEU A 225 30.61 0.90 -1.56
C LEU A 225 29.97 -0.50 -1.49
N GLY A 226 30.26 -1.35 -2.47
CA GLY A 226 29.89 -2.76 -2.45
C GLY A 226 30.41 -3.52 -1.21
N TYR A 227 30.03 -4.80 -1.12
CA TYR A 227 30.22 -5.62 0.08
C TYR A 227 31.66 -6.04 0.39
N ILE A 228 32.67 -5.58 -0.36
CA ILE A 228 34.04 -6.03 -0.21
C ILE A 228 34.97 -4.84 0.04
N ALA A 229 35.69 -4.87 1.15
CA ALA A 229 36.73 -3.88 1.46
C ALA A 229 37.86 -3.87 0.42
N ALA A 230 38.45 -2.70 0.17
CA ALA A 230 39.60 -2.55 -0.72
C ALA A 230 40.78 -3.47 -0.38
N ALA A 231 41.09 -3.60 0.92
CA ALA A 231 42.13 -4.50 1.38
C ALA A 231 41.86 -5.98 1.02
N ARG A 232 40.58 -6.39 0.99
CA ARG A 232 40.19 -7.76 0.63
C ARG A 232 40.24 -8.00 -0.87
N VAL A 233 39.84 -7.03 -1.69
CA VAL A 233 39.98 -7.11 -3.16
C VAL A 233 41.45 -7.29 -3.55
N GLN A 234 42.35 -6.56 -2.88
CA GLN A 234 43.79 -6.70 -3.10
C GLN A 234 44.31 -8.11 -2.75
N GLN A 235 43.83 -8.73 -1.67
CA GLN A 235 44.21 -10.10 -1.30
C GLN A 235 43.72 -11.16 -2.30
N GLU A 236 42.63 -10.88 -3.02
CA GLU A 236 41.98 -11.79 -3.98
C GLU A 236 42.48 -11.62 -5.43
N GLU A 237 43.44 -10.72 -5.68
CA GLU A 237 43.91 -10.33 -7.01
C GLU A 237 44.35 -11.52 -7.88
N ALA A 238 45.15 -12.44 -7.35
CA ALA A 238 45.64 -13.59 -8.11
C ALA A 238 44.51 -14.54 -8.55
N GLU A 239 43.47 -14.70 -7.72
CA GLU A 239 42.31 -15.54 -8.02
C GLU A 239 41.38 -14.87 -9.04
N ARG A 240 41.19 -13.55 -8.91
CA ARG A 240 40.45 -12.71 -9.86
C ARG A 240 41.10 -12.71 -11.23
N GLN A 241 42.42 -12.55 -11.30
CA GLN A 241 43.17 -12.61 -12.55
C GLN A 241 43.04 -13.99 -13.22
N ALA A 242 43.09 -15.07 -12.43
CA ALA A 242 42.91 -16.42 -12.94
C ALA A 242 41.51 -16.64 -13.52
N LEU A 243 40.47 -16.12 -12.86
CA LEU A 243 39.09 -16.25 -13.32
C LEU A 243 38.81 -15.38 -14.55
N LYS A 244 39.30 -14.14 -14.58
CA LYS A 244 39.21 -13.25 -15.75
C LYS A 244 39.77 -13.94 -16.99
N THR A 245 41.01 -14.41 -16.89
CA THR A 245 41.71 -15.08 -18.01
C THR A 245 40.90 -16.28 -18.51
N PHE A 246 40.37 -17.10 -17.58
CA PHE A 246 39.54 -18.24 -17.93
C PHE A 246 38.25 -17.85 -18.68
N LEU A 247 37.55 -16.79 -18.23
CA LEU A 247 36.31 -16.35 -18.86
C LEU A 247 36.55 -15.73 -20.24
N GLU A 248 37.62 -14.96 -20.42
CA GLU A 248 38.04 -14.40 -21.71
C GLU A 248 38.42 -15.50 -22.70
N ASP A 249 39.20 -16.50 -22.24
CA ASP A 249 39.57 -17.66 -23.05
C ASP A 249 38.34 -18.48 -23.46
N LEU A 250 37.42 -18.71 -22.51
CA LEU A 250 36.17 -19.43 -22.80
C LEU A 250 35.30 -18.65 -23.80
N ALA A 251 35.18 -17.34 -23.65
CA ALA A 251 34.44 -16.51 -24.59
C ALA A 251 35.04 -16.58 -26.01
N LYS A 252 36.37 -16.54 -26.12
CA LYS A 252 37.06 -16.70 -27.40
C LYS A 252 36.79 -18.07 -28.01
N GLN A 253 36.90 -19.14 -27.23
CA GLN A 253 36.63 -20.50 -27.69
C GLN A 253 35.17 -20.70 -28.08
N LEU A 254 34.21 -20.08 -27.38
CA LEU A 254 32.81 -20.13 -27.77
C LEU A 254 32.55 -19.45 -29.12
N ARG A 255 33.25 -18.35 -29.43
CA ARG A 255 33.15 -17.69 -30.74
C ARG A 255 33.77 -18.53 -31.86
N GLU A 256 34.84 -19.26 -31.59
CA GLU A 256 35.57 -20.07 -32.58
C GLU A 256 34.95 -21.46 -32.80
N GLU A 257 34.58 -22.15 -31.73
CA GLU A 257 34.19 -23.57 -31.73
C GLU A 257 32.72 -23.81 -31.31
N GLY A 258 31.99 -22.78 -30.88
CA GLY A 258 30.62 -22.90 -30.39
C GLY A 258 30.50 -23.62 -29.03
N PRO A 259 29.29 -24.09 -28.65
CA PRO A 259 28.99 -24.65 -27.32
C PRO A 259 29.85 -25.85 -26.90
N THR A 260 30.48 -26.54 -27.84
CA THR A 260 31.37 -27.69 -27.58
C THR A 260 32.62 -27.31 -26.78
N ALA A 261 33.06 -26.05 -26.82
CA ALA A 261 34.20 -25.56 -26.03
C ALA A 261 34.06 -25.86 -24.53
N ILE A 262 32.84 -25.74 -23.98
CA ILE A 262 32.55 -25.99 -22.57
C ILE A 262 32.83 -27.45 -22.17
N SER A 263 32.54 -28.38 -23.07
CA SER A 263 32.70 -29.83 -22.83
C SER A 263 34.17 -30.27 -22.78
N GLN A 264 35.07 -29.48 -23.37
CA GLN A 264 36.51 -29.78 -23.43
C GLN A 264 37.27 -29.35 -22.16
N ILE A 265 36.61 -28.62 -21.24
CA ILE A 265 37.23 -28.10 -20.02
C ILE A 265 37.47 -29.23 -19.02
N LYS A 266 38.73 -29.36 -18.57
CA LYS A 266 39.13 -30.36 -17.57
C LYS A 266 38.36 -30.21 -16.25
N GLU A 267 37.97 -31.33 -15.64
CA GLU A 267 37.14 -31.36 -14.43
C GLU A 267 37.74 -30.58 -13.23
N LYS A 268 39.07 -30.64 -13.06
CA LYS A 268 39.77 -29.86 -12.02
C LYS A 268 39.62 -28.35 -12.21
N THR A 269 39.75 -27.87 -13.45
CA THR A 269 39.57 -26.44 -13.79
C THR A 269 38.11 -26.05 -13.59
N ARG A 270 37.17 -26.90 -14.02
CA ARG A 270 35.73 -26.71 -13.82
C ARG A 270 35.38 -26.48 -12.35
N ARG A 271 35.76 -27.39 -11.45
CA ARG A 271 35.49 -27.24 -10.00
C ARG A 271 36.12 -25.98 -9.41
N ARG A 272 37.35 -25.65 -9.81
CA ARG A 272 38.08 -24.47 -9.32
C ARG A 272 37.40 -23.17 -9.77
N MET A 273 37.09 -23.04 -11.06
CA MET A 273 36.45 -21.83 -11.61
C MET A 273 35.01 -21.70 -11.09
N ASP A 274 34.27 -22.79 -10.96
CA ASP A 274 32.94 -22.80 -10.32
C ASP A 274 32.98 -22.39 -8.84
N SER A 275 34.07 -22.69 -8.14
CA SER A 275 34.33 -22.18 -6.79
C SER A 275 34.61 -20.67 -6.81
N PHE A 276 35.45 -20.18 -7.72
CA PHE A 276 35.75 -18.74 -7.83
C PHE A 276 34.54 -17.91 -8.30
N LEU A 277 33.75 -18.41 -9.24
CA LEU A 277 32.50 -17.77 -9.67
C LEU A 277 31.52 -17.64 -8.51
N ARG A 278 31.43 -18.64 -7.62
CA ARG A 278 30.66 -18.52 -6.37
C ARG A 278 31.30 -17.59 -5.35
N LYS A 279 32.63 -17.64 -5.19
CA LYS A 279 33.36 -16.81 -4.22
C LYS A 279 33.25 -15.33 -4.53
N PHE A 280 33.25 -14.95 -5.81
CA PHE A 280 33.20 -13.57 -6.27
C PHE A 280 31.82 -13.13 -6.77
N ASP A 281 30.77 -13.85 -6.33
CA ASP A 281 29.36 -13.54 -6.61
C ASP A 281 29.12 -13.27 -8.09
N SER A 282 29.31 -14.31 -8.91
CA SER A 282 29.15 -14.18 -10.35
C SER A 282 27.73 -13.75 -10.73
N THR A 283 27.61 -12.82 -11.68
CA THR A 283 26.31 -12.31 -12.13
C THR A 283 25.68 -13.15 -13.25
N LEU A 284 26.39 -14.17 -13.74
CA LEU A 284 25.89 -15.11 -14.75
C LEU A 284 24.63 -15.80 -14.21
N GLN A 285 23.53 -15.72 -14.96
CA GLN A 285 22.25 -16.33 -14.59
C GLN A 285 22.41 -17.84 -14.30
N HIS A 286 23.23 -18.49 -15.12
CA HIS A 286 23.68 -19.86 -14.93
C HIS A 286 25.18 -19.90 -15.16
N GLY A 287 25.94 -20.52 -14.25
CA GLY A 287 27.39 -20.64 -14.46
C GLY A 287 27.71 -21.48 -15.70
N PRO A 288 28.90 -21.35 -16.32
CA PRO A 288 29.26 -22.03 -17.58
C PRO A 288 29.13 -23.55 -17.57
N PHE A 289 29.02 -24.13 -16.38
CA PHE A 289 28.96 -25.55 -16.10
C PHE A 289 27.55 -26.05 -15.77
N SER A 290 26.57 -25.16 -15.74
CA SER A 290 25.17 -25.51 -15.57
C SER A 290 24.62 -26.10 -16.87
N PRO A 291 23.76 -27.14 -16.80
CA PRO A 291 23.03 -27.61 -17.98
C PRO A 291 22.06 -26.56 -18.54
N LEU A 292 21.71 -25.54 -17.76
CA LEU A 292 20.86 -24.42 -18.16
C LEU A 292 21.65 -23.20 -18.68
N PHE A 293 22.98 -23.30 -18.75
CA PHE A 293 23.79 -22.20 -19.28
C PHE A 293 23.54 -22.05 -20.78
N ALA A 294 23.06 -20.86 -21.16
CA ALA A 294 23.02 -20.43 -22.56
C ALA A 294 24.39 -19.80 -22.89
N PRO A 295 25.19 -20.38 -23.80
CA PRO A 295 26.51 -19.85 -24.11
C PRO A 295 26.42 -18.46 -24.74
N ASP A 296 27.00 -17.47 -24.07
CA ASP A 296 27.01 -16.07 -24.47
C ASP A 296 28.44 -15.52 -24.25
N ALA A 297 29.19 -15.38 -25.35
CA ALA A 297 30.59 -15.00 -25.27
C ALA A 297 30.77 -13.58 -24.74
N ASP A 298 29.86 -12.66 -25.10
CA ASP A 298 29.89 -11.28 -24.63
C ASP A 298 29.56 -11.17 -23.13
N GLU A 299 28.63 -11.98 -22.63
CA GLU A 299 28.33 -12.06 -21.20
C GLU A 299 29.55 -12.52 -20.39
N LEU A 300 30.28 -13.54 -20.88
CA LEU A 300 31.49 -14.00 -20.24
C LEU A 300 32.61 -12.95 -20.24
N VAL A 301 32.82 -12.22 -21.34
CA VAL A 301 33.82 -11.13 -21.39
C VAL A 301 33.47 -10.02 -20.41
N ARG A 302 32.21 -9.61 -20.32
CA ARG A 302 31.77 -8.59 -19.36
C ARG A 302 31.95 -9.06 -17.92
N GLU A 303 31.60 -10.31 -17.65
CA GLU A 303 31.79 -10.88 -16.32
C GLU A 303 33.29 -10.97 -15.98
N ALA A 304 34.14 -11.30 -16.96
CA ALA A 304 35.59 -11.29 -16.79
C ALA A 304 36.12 -9.89 -16.44
N GLN A 305 35.62 -8.86 -17.12
CA GLN A 305 35.99 -7.46 -16.85
C GLN A 305 35.51 -7.01 -15.48
N ARG A 306 34.28 -7.37 -15.08
CA ARG A 306 33.72 -7.06 -13.74
C ARG A 306 34.53 -7.73 -12.63
N LEU A 307 34.98 -8.96 -12.85
CA LEU A 307 35.74 -9.75 -11.89
C LEU A 307 37.25 -9.51 -11.96
N ALA A 308 37.72 -8.71 -12.90
CA ALA A 308 39.12 -8.41 -13.10
C ALA A 308 39.76 -7.85 -11.81
N PRO A 309 41.08 -8.05 -11.63
CA PRO A 309 41.82 -7.28 -10.65
C PRO A 309 41.62 -5.79 -10.86
N LYS A 310 41.47 -5.06 -9.75
CA LYS A 310 41.43 -3.60 -9.77
C LYS A 310 42.86 -3.05 -9.81
N SER A 311 43.08 -1.96 -10.54
CA SER A 311 44.36 -1.26 -10.53
C SER A 311 44.65 -0.64 -9.15
N GLU A 312 45.91 -0.29 -8.87
CA GLU A 312 46.26 0.42 -7.62
C GLU A 312 45.49 1.74 -7.48
N GLU A 313 45.26 2.45 -8.58
CA GLU A 313 44.47 3.69 -8.60
C GLU A 313 42.99 3.43 -8.24
N GLU A 314 42.40 2.37 -8.77
CA GLU A 314 41.02 1.97 -8.47
C GLU A 314 40.87 1.50 -7.02
N LEU A 315 41.87 0.79 -6.48
CA LEU A 315 41.89 0.37 -5.08
C LEU A 315 42.03 1.57 -4.13
N ALA A 316 42.88 2.56 -4.48
CA ALA A 316 43.02 3.79 -3.72
C ALA A 316 41.72 4.61 -3.71
N ARG A 317 41.09 4.79 -4.87
CA ARG A 317 39.78 5.45 -4.99
C ARG A 317 38.71 4.74 -4.16
N MET A 318 38.66 3.42 -4.24
CA MET A 318 37.69 2.62 -3.48
C MET A 318 37.92 2.76 -1.98
N ALA A 319 39.17 2.75 -1.51
CA ALA A 319 39.49 2.95 -0.10
C ALA A 319 39.09 4.34 0.40
N GLU A 320 39.32 5.40 -0.39
CA GLU A 320 38.89 6.76 -0.07
C GLU A 320 37.36 6.86 0.01
N THR A 321 36.66 6.30 -0.97
CA THR A 321 35.19 6.27 -1.02
C THR A 321 34.61 5.52 0.19
N GLN A 322 35.17 4.36 0.53
CA GLN A 322 34.77 3.57 1.70
C GLN A 322 35.03 4.32 3.01
N ASN A 323 36.12 5.10 3.10
CA ASN A 323 36.41 5.91 4.28
C ASN A 323 35.41 7.08 4.45
N ILE A 324 35.04 7.77 3.36
CA ILE A 324 33.98 8.79 3.39
C ILE A 324 32.66 8.18 3.89
N ALA A 325 32.25 7.04 3.32
CA ALA A 325 31.01 6.37 3.69
C ALA A 325 31.04 5.82 5.14
N LEU A 326 32.21 5.45 5.66
CA LEU A 326 32.39 5.07 7.07
C LEU A 326 32.25 6.28 8.01
N GLN A 327 32.78 7.45 7.62
CA GLN A 327 32.58 8.70 8.36
C GLN A 327 31.11 9.13 8.36
N ASN A 328 30.45 9.06 7.20
CA ASN A 328 29.00 9.27 7.10
C ASN A 328 28.22 8.33 8.02
N LEU A 329 28.59 7.04 8.05
CA LEU A 329 27.99 6.08 8.98
C LEU A 329 28.17 6.50 10.44
N ALA A 330 29.35 6.99 10.83
CA ALA A 330 29.57 7.50 12.18
C ALA A 330 28.66 8.72 12.49
N HIS A 331 28.44 9.61 11.52
CA HIS A 331 27.49 10.73 11.66
C HIS A 331 26.03 10.26 11.79
N TYR A 332 25.59 9.27 10.99
CA TYR A 332 24.27 8.67 11.15
C TYR A 332 24.07 8.03 12.55
N LEU A 333 25.09 7.30 13.03
CA LEU A 333 25.05 6.64 14.33
C LEU A 333 25.04 7.65 15.49
N SER A 334 25.80 8.72 15.36
CA SER A 334 25.96 9.76 16.40
C SER A 334 24.93 10.88 16.36
N ALA A 335 24.06 10.91 15.34
CA ALA A 335 22.93 11.84 15.27
C ALA A 335 22.14 11.84 16.58
N ASP A 336 21.55 12.96 16.97
CA ASP A 336 20.71 13.07 18.17
C ASP A 336 19.36 12.35 17.98
N TYR A 337 18.77 12.46 16.80
CA TYR A 337 17.57 11.74 16.38
C TYR A 337 17.63 11.37 14.90
N MET A 338 16.69 10.54 14.48
CA MET A 338 16.47 10.18 13.09
C MET A 338 14.99 10.41 12.79
N ASP A 339 14.68 11.19 11.74
CA ASP A 339 13.30 11.42 11.34
C ASP A 339 12.87 10.34 10.34
N VAL A 340 13.70 10.05 9.32
CA VAL A 340 13.36 9.14 8.22
C VAL A 340 14.41 8.04 8.03
N TYR A 341 13.98 6.79 7.95
CA TYR A 341 14.79 5.66 7.51
C TYR A 341 14.38 5.24 6.09
N VAL A 342 15.35 5.15 5.17
CA VAL A 342 15.11 4.67 3.81
C VAL A 342 15.50 3.20 3.73
N ALA A 343 14.50 2.33 3.60
CA ALA A 343 14.65 0.90 3.45
C ALA A 343 14.74 0.52 1.96
N THR A 344 15.75 -0.25 1.57
CA THR A 344 15.99 -0.63 0.17
C THR A 344 16.76 -1.96 0.07
N SER A 345 16.63 -2.67 -1.05
CA SER A 345 17.41 -3.87 -1.37
C SER A 345 18.36 -3.60 -2.54
N MET A 346 19.49 -2.93 -2.29
CA MET A 346 20.47 -2.66 -3.34
C MET A 346 21.22 -3.93 -3.75
N ARG A 347 21.06 -4.38 -5.00
CA ARG A 347 21.72 -5.58 -5.54
C ARG A 347 22.63 -5.28 -6.73
N ASN A 348 22.25 -4.33 -7.57
CA ASN A 348 23.02 -3.91 -8.74
C ASN A 348 23.29 -2.40 -8.70
N ASP A 349 24.15 -1.91 -9.59
CA ASP A 349 24.56 -0.50 -9.62
C ASP A 349 23.37 0.44 -9.85
N ALA A 350 22.40 0.02 -10.66
CA ALA A 350 21.20 0.81 -10.93
C ALA A 350 20.34 1.01 -9.68
N ASP A 351 20.27 0.01 -8.78
CA ASP A 351 19.59 0.15 -7.49
C ASP A 351 20.22 1.22 -6.60
N PHE A 352 21.56 1.28 -6.55
CA PHE A 352 22.27 2.30 -5.77
C PHE A 352 21.97 3.70 -6.31
N VAL A 353 22.04 3.87 -7.63
CA VAL A 353 21.78 5.15 -8.28
C VAL A 353 20.32 5.55 -8.10
N SER A 354 19.37 4.64 -8.34
CA SER A 354 17.94 4.87 -8.15
C SER A 354 17.63 5.37 -6.74
N VAL A 355 18.13 4.68 -5.72
CA VAL A 355 17.92 5.07 -4.31
C VAL A 355 18.58 6.41 -4.01
N ASN A 356 19.83 6.62 -4.44
CA ASN A 356 20.54 7.86 -4.14
C ASN A 356 19.85 9.06 -4.79
N GLN A 357 19.47 8.95 -6.07
CA GLN A 357 18.75 10.00 -6.79
C GLN A 357 17.39 10.29 -6.17
N PHE A 358 16.62 9.26 -5.79
CA PHE A 358 15.36 9.44 -5.08
C PHE A 358 15.56 10.22 -3.77
N VAL A 359 16.51 9.78 -2.93
CA VAL A 359 16.77 10.39 -1.62
C VAL A 359 17.22 11.84 -1.78
N ARG A 360 18.17 12.12 -2.68
CA ARG A 360 18.63 13.49 -2.94
C ARG A 360 17.50 14.39 -3.41
N THR A 361 16.70 13.92 -4.36
CA THR A 361 15.58 14.70 -4.92
C THR A 361 14.51 14.96 -3.85
N LEU A 362 14.18 13.95 -3.02
CA LEU A 362 13.18 14.09 -1.96
C LEU A 362 13.61 15.09 -0.89
N PHE A 363 14.83 14.99 -0.37
CA PHE A 363 15.26 15.84 0.75
C PHE A 363 15.72 17.24 0.32
N SER A 364 15.98 17.45 -0.97
CA SER A 364 16.14 18.79 -1.57
C SER A 364 14.82 19.39 -2.09
N HIS A 365 13.71 18.64 -2.03
CA HIS A 365 12.41 19.12 -2.47
C HIS A 365 11.97 20.33 -1.62
N ASN A 366 11.41 21.35 -2.27
CA ASN A 366 11.06 22.64 -1.66
C ASN A 366 10.13 22.54 -0.43
N GLN A 367 9.34 21.47 -0.34
CA GLN A 367 8.46 21.22 0.79
C GLN A 367 9.15 20.51 1.98
N ILE A 368 10.25 19.80 1.73
CA ILE A 368 10.94 18.95 2.70
C ILE A 368 12.22 19.61 3.22
N GLU A 369 13.00 20.24 2.34
CA GLU A 369 14.25 20.94 2.70
C GLU A 369 14.07 21.89 3.90
N PRO A 370 13.00 22.72 4.00
CA PRO A 370 12.81 23.61 5.14
C PRO A 370 12.62 22.90 6.49
N LEU A 371 12.19 21.64 6.47
CA LEU A 371 12.02 20.83 7.68
C LEU A 371 13.37 20.33 8.23
N LYS A 372 14.44 20.40 7.43
CA LYS A 372 15.80 19.98 7.83
C LYS A 372 15.77 18.56 8.41
N LEU A 373 15.13 17.61 7.75
CA LEU A 373 14.97 16.26 8.31
C LEU A 373 16.31 15.55 8.46
N ARG A 374 16.44 14.74 9.51
CA ARG A 374 17.55 13.79 9.71
C ARG A 374 17.10 12.51 9.04
N TYR A 375 17.83 12.09 8.02
CA TYR A 375 17.47 10.89 7.28
C TYR A 375 18.69 10.00 7.09
N PHE A 376 18.43 8.69 7.06
CA PHE A 376 19.43 7.70 6.77
C PHE A 376 19.38 7.34 5.29
N ASN A 377 20.41 7.73 4.52
CA ASN A 377 20.61 7.27 3.16
C ASN A 377 21.56 6.06 3.16
N PRO A 378 21.05 4.82 2.95
CA PRO A 378 21.89 3.62 3.01
C PRO A 378 22.97 3.60 1.92
N THR A 379 22.76 4.26 0.78
CA THR A 379 23.75 4.35 -0.32
C THR A 379 25.01 5.11 0.07
N GLN A 380 24.93 5.95 1.11
CA GLN A 380 26.01 6.84 1.56
C GLN A 380 26.74 6.27 2.78
N SER A 381 26.53 5.00 3.11
CA SER A 381 27.05 4.35 4.31
C SER A 381 27.79 3.06 3.97
N TRP A 382 28.87 2.78 4.68
CA TRP A 382 29.65 1.56 4.46
C TRP A 382 30.19 0.98 5.77
N LEU A 383 30.22 -0.35 5.82
CA LEU A 383 30.81 -1.13 6.89
C LEU A 383 31.26 -2.48 6.32
N ASP A 384 32.44 -2.98 6.68
CA ASP A 384 32.93 -4.27 6.16
C ASP A 384 32.13 -5.47 6.72
N ASP A 385 31.68 -5.38 7.98
CA ASP A 385 30.96 -6.45 8.65
C ASP A 385 29.48 -6.50 8.28
N ARG A 386 29.06 -7.63 7.67
CA ARG A 386 27.66 -7.89 7.29
C ARG A 386 26.72 -7.91 8.50
N ILE A 387 27.16 -8.43 9.65
CA ILE A 387 26.32 -8.45 10.85
C ILE A 387 26.12 -7.01 11.35
N GLY A 388 27.20 -6.24 11.42
CA GLY A 388 27.18 -4.82 11.73
C GLY A 388 26.23 -4.03 10.83
N LYS A 389 26.21 -4.27 9.52
CA LYS A 389 25.24 -3.61 8.61
C LYS A 389 23.79 -3.87 9.04
N GLY A 390 23.44 -5.13 9.31
CA GLY A 390 22.10 -5.47 9.78
C GLY A 390 21.74 -4.82 11.12
N LEU A 391 22.71 -4.68 12.03
CA LEU A 391 22.52 -3.97 13.30
C LEU A 391 22.32 -2.47 13.09
N VAL A 392 23.04 -1.85 12.15
CA VAL A 392 22.85 -0.45 11.77
C VAL A 392 21.43 -0.25 11.25
N GLU A 393 20.98 -1.07 10.30
CA GLU A 393 19.63 -0.98 9.72
C GLU A 393 18.55 -1.14 10.81
N ALA A 394 18.67 -2.15 11.67
CA ALA A 394 17.75 -2.36 12.79
C ALA A 394 17.73 -1.18 13.78
N LEU A 395 18.90 -0.59 14.05
CA LEU A 395 19.00 0.59 14.90
C LEU A 395 18.38 1.83 14.23
N MET A 396 18.64 2.07 12.95
CA MET A 396 18.04 3.18 12.20
C MET A 396 16.52 3.05 12.12
N LEU A 397 16.01 1.84 11.86
CA LEU A 397 14.59 1.52 11.88
C LEU A 397 13.97 1.79 13.26
N LYS A 398 14.65 1.42 14.35
CA LYS A 398 14.19 1.72 15.71
C LYS A 398 14.18 3.22 16.00
N ARG A 399 15.18 3.97 15.53
CA ARG A 399 15.36 5.40 15.86
C ARG A 399 14.51 6.34 15.02
N SER A 400 14.21 5.97 13.78
CA SER A 400 13.42 6.78 12.85
C SER A 400 11.97 6.98 13.30
N GLN A 401 11.35 8.08 12.89
CA GLN A 401 9.93 8.35 13.13
C GLN A 401 9.06 7.81 11.98
N ALA A 402 9.59 7.80 10.76
CA ALA A 402 8.95 7.27 9.56
C ALA A 402 9.91 6.40 8.76
N THR A 403 9.36 5.44 8.01
CA THR A 403 10.12 4.61 7.07
C THR A 403 9.65 4.88 5.65
N ILE A 404 10.59 5.12 4.75
CA ILE A 404 10.35 5.09 3.31
C ILE A 404 10.91 3.78 2.77
N TYR A 405 10.05 2.95 2.20
CA TYR A 405 10.39 1.69 1.59
C TYR A 405 10.48 1.84 0.07
N MET A 406 11.67 1.62 -0.49
CA MET A 406 11.92 1.63 -1.92
C MET A 406 11.54 0.28 -2.53
N ALA A 407 10.35 0.18 -3.11
CA ALA A 407 9.87 -1.03 -3.75
C ALA A 407 10.50 -1.19 -5.14
N GLN A 408 11.72 -1.71 -5.17
CA GLN A 408 12.51 -1.98 -6.38
C GLN A 408 11.91 -3.14 -7.19
N LYS A 409 12.53 -3.56 -8.31
CA LYS A 409 11.96 -4.63 -9.15
C LYS A 409 11.76 -5.95 -8.41
N SER A 410 12.66 -6.27 -7.48
CA SER A 410 12.63 -7.50 -6.69
C SER A 410 13.06 -7.22 -5.26
N ASP A 411 12.27 -7.66 -4.29
CA ASP A 411 12.61 -7.49 -2.88
C ASP A 411 13.23 -8.74 -2.29
N THR A 412 13.81 -8.58 -1.11
CA THR A 412 14.13 -9.68 -0.21
C THR A 412 13.08 -9.74 0.89
N PHE A 413 12.81 -10.95 1.39
CA PHE A 413 11.98 -11.16 2.58
C PHE A 413 12.40 -10.28 3.77
N GLY A 414 13.71 -10.00 3.90
CA GLY A 414 14.24 -9.13 4.95
C GLY A 414 13.73 -7.69 4.86
N LYS A 415 13.63 -7.12 3.67
CA LYS A 415 13.21 -5.72 3.50
C LYS A 415 11.70 -5.54 3.65
N ASP A 416 10.88 -6.48 3.20
CA ASP A 416 9.44 -6.49 3.52
C ASP A 416 9.20 -6.58 5.05
N SER A 417 10.08 -7.26 5.78
CA SER A 417 10.00 -7.35 7.24
C SER A 417 10.27 -6.00 7.94
N GLU A 418 11.14 -5.15 7.39
CA GLU A 418 11.41 -3.81 7.95
C GLU A 418 10.18 -2.91 7.88
N ALA A 419 9.46 -2.94 6.74
CA ALA A 419 8.18 -2.24 6.60
C ALA A 419 7.14 -2.76 7.61
N SER A 420 7.03 -4.09 7.77
CA SER A 420 6.12 -4.69 8.76
C SER A 420 6.45 -4.29 10.20
N ILE A 421 7.74 -4.30 10.55
CA ILE A 421 8.19 -3.94 11.91
C ILE A 421 7.89 -2.48 12.20
N ALA A 422 8.14 -1.58 11.24
CA ALA A 422 7.81 -0.16 11.38
C ALA A 422 6.30 0.05 11.62
N LEU A 423 5.44 -0.57 10.82
CA LEU A 423 3.99 -0.48 11.00
C LEU A 423 3.54 -1.02 12.36
N GLY A 424 4.07 -2.18 12.77
CA GLY A 424 3.75 -2.82 14.06
C GLY A 424 4.20 -2.01 15.28
N GLN A 425 5.22 -1.15 15.12
CA GLN A 425 5.63 -0.14 16.10
C GLN A 425 4.76 1.14 16.07
N GLY A 426 3.79 1.23 15.16
CA GLY A 426 2.94 2.40 14.98
C GLY A 426 3.57 3.53 14.17
N LYS A 427 4.69 3.27 13.49
CA LYS A 427 5.34 4.27 12.63
C LYS A 427 4.68 4.28 11.25
N PRO A 428 4.53 5.44 10.60
CA PRO A 428 4.09 5.50 9.23
C PRO A 428 5.13 4.88 8.29
N VAL A 429 4.65 4.15 7.29
CA VAL A 429 5.46 3.58 6.22
C VAL A 429 4.96 4.11 4.89
N ILE A 430 5.83 4.77 4.15
CA ILE A 430 5.60 5.20 2.78
C ILE A 430 6.32 4.20 1.86
N VAL A 431 5.60 3.53 0.99
CA VAL A 431 6.19 2.67 -0.04
C VAL A 431 6.26 3.49 -1.33
N TYR A 432 7.48 3.81 -1.77
CA TYR A 432 7.72 4.39 -3.09
C TYR A 432 7.85 3.27 -4.11
N VAL A 433 7.06 3.34 -5.18
CA VAL A 433 7.11 2.40 -6.29
C VAL A 433 7.20 3.20 -7.60
N PRO A 434 8.25 3.02 -8.42
CA PRO A 434 8.40 3.78 -9.66
C PRO A 434 7.24 3.58 -10.64
N LYS A 435 7.02 4.56 -11.52
CA LYS A 435 6.06 4.49 -12.62
C LYS A 435 6.68 5.03 -13.90
N LEU A 436 6.15 4.61 -15.05
CA LEU A 436 6.51 5.22 -16.32
C LEU A 436 5.71 6.51 -16.47
N SER A 437 6.40 7.64 -16.52
CA SER A 437 5.79 8.95 -16.73
C SER A 437 6.53 9.72 -17.81
N ILE A 438 5.81 10.13 -18.86
CA ILE A 438 6.24 11.05 -19.92
C ILE A 438 5.08 12.02 -20.16
N PRO A 439 4.98 13.10 -19.36
CA PRO A 439 3.83 14.01 -19.41
C PRO A 439 3.59 14.63 -20.79
N GLN A 440 4.66 14.90 -21.55
CA GLN A 440 4.61 15.50 -22.89
C GLN A 440 3.86 14.62 -23.91
N ALA A 441 3.74 13.32 -23.63
CA ALA A 441 3.09 12.34 -24.49
C ALA A 441 1.85 11.69 -23.83
N ASP A 442 1.33 12.28 -22.75
CA ASP A 442 0.22 11.73 -21.96
C ASP A 442 0.48 10.27 -21.51
N ILE A 443 1.72 9.97 -21.13
CA ILE A 443 2.09 8.67 -20.59
C ILE A 443 2.19 8.79 -19.07
N ASP A 444 1.29 8.11 -18.36
CA ASP A 444 1.38 7.86 -16.93
C ASP A 444 0.83 6.46 -16.66
N SER A 445 1.71 5.51 -16.32
CA SER A 445 1.32 4.11 -16.14
C SER A 445 0.41 3.90 -14.94
N GLU A 446 0.54 4.70 -13.87
CA GLU A 446 -0.35 4.63 -12.71
C GLU A 446 -1.76 5.10 -13.08
N ALA A 447 -1.85 6.26 -13.75
CA ALA A 447 -3.14 6.84 -14.12
C ALA A 447 -3.92 5.91 -15.07
N LEU A 448 -3.23 5.18 -15.94
CA LEU A 448 -3.84 4.15 -16.78
C LEU A 448 -4.26 2.93 -15.96
N SER A 449 -3.42 2.41 -15.07
CA SER A 449 -3.73 1.22 -14.27
C SER A 449 -4.84 1.41 -13.24
N LEU A 450 -5.19 2.64 -12.88
CA LEU A 450 -6.34 2.96 -12.03
C LEU A 450 -7.68 3.07 -12.77
N LYS A 451 -7.68 3.09 -14.10
CA LYS A 451 -8.90 3.19 -14.90
C LYS A 451 -9.71 1.90 -14.85
N THR A 452 -11.03 2.05 -14.94
CA THR A 452 -11.93 0.92 -15.17
C THR A 452 -11.69 0.33 -16.57
N ARG A 453 -12.07 -0.94 -16.76
CA ARG A 453 -11.98 -1.59 -18.07
C ARG A 453 -12.66 -0.80 -19.19
N SER A 454 -13.85 -0.25 -18.95
CA SER A 454 -14.56 0.55 -19.94
C SER A 454 -13.82 1.84 -20.32
N GLU A 455 -13.13 2.46 -19.37
CA GLU A 455 -12.28 3.63 -19.65
C GLU A 455 -11.01 3.22 -20.42
N LEU A 456 -10.39 2.09 -20.09
CA LEU A 456 -9.24 1.56 -20.82
C LEU A 456 -9.58 1.22 -22.27
N GLU A 457 -10.73 0.57 -22.49
CA GLU A 457 -11.24 0.29 -23.84
C GLU A 457 -11.42 1.59 -24.63
N LEU A 458 -12.01 2.62 -24.00
CA LEU A 458 -12.18 3.94 -24.62
C LEU A 458 -10.85 4.62 -24.97
N GLU A 459 -9.87 4.59 -24.06
CA GLU A 459 -8.52 5.12 -24.32
C GLU A 459 -7.85 4.38 -25.48
N LEU A 460 -7.92 3.03 -25.51
CA LEU A 460 -7.37 2.25 -26.61
C LEU A 460 -8.04 2.59 -27.95
N ARG A 461 -9.36 2.85 -27.96
CA ARG A 461 -10.06 3.30 -29.18
C ARG A 461 -9.52 4.59 -29.75
N LYS A 462 -9.16 5.54 -28.88
CA LYS A 462 -8.55 6.81 -29.31
C LYS A 462 -7.18 6.60 -29.93
N GLU A 463 -6.42 5.58 -29.50
CA GLU A 463 -5.06 5.36 -29.95
C GLU A 463 -4.96 4.63 -31.30
N VAL A 464 -5.79 3.60 -31.53
CA VAL A 464 -5.70 2.71 -32.70
C VAL A 464 -6.84 2.88 -33.72
N GLY A 465 -7.91 3.60 -33.35
CA GLY A 465 -9.11 3.73 -34.19
C GLY A 465 -10.00 2.49 -34.16
N GLU A 466 -11.25 2.65 -34.61
CA GLU A 466 -12.30 1.62 -34.50
C GLU A 466 -12.02 0.38 -35.38
N GLU A 467 -11.31 0.56 -36.51
CA GLU A 467 -11.02 -0.50 -37.48
C GLU A 467 -9.90 -1.46 -37.04
N GLN A 468 -8.97 -1.02 -36.18
CA GLN A 468 -7.85 -1.83 -35.67
C GLN A 468 -8.13 -2.37 -34.26
N LEU A 469 -9.35 -2.19 -33.77
CA LEU A 469 -9.75 -2.48 -32.42
C LEU A 469 -10.12 -3.96 -32.24
N ASP A 470 -9.11 -4.82 -32.13
CA ASP A 470 -9.33 -6.20 -31.72
C ASP A 470 -9.45 -6.26 -30.18
N LEU A 471 -10.68 -6.21 -29.67
CA LEU A 471 -11.03 -6.40 -28.27
C LEU A 471 -11.60 -7.81 -28.09
N ASP A 472 -10.72 -8.81 -28.04
CA ASP A 472 -11.11 -10.12 -27.51
C ASP A 472 -11.49 -9.94 -26.02
N ALA A 473 -12.66 -10.47 -25.65
CA ALA A 473 -13.17 -10.44 -24.27
C ALA A 473 -12.24 -11.19 -23.29
N SER A 474 -11.34 -12.04 -23.79
CA SER A 474 -10.33 -12.76 -23.00
C SER A 474 -9.15 -11.90 -22.54
N ILE A 475 -8.95 -10.72 -23.13
CA ILE A 475 -7.82 -9.83 -22.81
C ILE A 475 -8.02 -9.23 -21.41
N ASP A 476 -7.00 -9.31 -20.57
CA ASP A 476 -7.01 -8.69 -19.25
C ASP A 476 -6.70 -7.18 -19.29
N ASP A 477 -6.95 -6.50 -18.17
CA ASP A 477 -6.79 -5.04 -18.09
C ASP A 477 -5.31 -4.63 -18.21
N GLU A 478 -4.36 -5.48 -17.79
CA GLU A 478 -2.92 -5.22 -17.92
C GLU A 478 -2.48 -5.20 -19.38
N ALA A 479 -3.00 -6.11 -20.20
CA ALA A 479 -2.74 -6.15 -21.64
C ALA A 479 -3.34 -4.92 -22.36
N LEU A 480 -4.48 -4.40 -21.92
CA LEU A 480 -5.03 -3.14 -22.43
C LEU A 480 -4.09 -1.97 -22.12
N VAL A 481 -3.62 -1.84 -20.87
CA VAL A 481 -2.64 -0.82 -20.48
C VAL A 481 -1.35 -0.96 -21.30
N ALA A 482 -0.84 -2.18 -21.47
CA ALA A 482 0.35 -2.45 -22.27
C ALA A 482 0.22 -1.92 -23.70
N ARG A 483 -0.92 -2.20 -24.35
CA ARG A 483 -1.20 -1.75 -25.72
C ARG A 483 -1.30 -0.24 -25.80
N ILE A 484 -1.98 0.42 -24.87
CA ILE A 484 -2.09 1.89 -24.83
C ILE A 484 -0.70 2.52 -24.70
N LEU A 485 0.09 2.07 -23.72
CA LEU A 485 1.45 2.57 -23.50
C LEU A 485 2.34 2.37 -24.74
N LEU A 486 2.28 1.21 -25.38
CA LEU A 486 3.07 0.93 -26.58
C LEU A 486 2.71 1.87 -27.74
N HIS A 487 1.42 2.15 -27.94
CA HIS A 487 0.98 3.08 -28.99
C HIS A 487 1.38 4.52 -28.70
N ARG A 488 1.29 4.96 -27.44
CA ARG A 488 1.75 6.29 -27.03
C ARG A 488 3.26 6.44 -27.19
N LEU A 489 4.04 5.45 -26.74
CA LEU A 489 5.50 5.43 -26.86
C LEU A 489 5.98 5.55 -28.32
N LYS A 490 5.29 4.88 -29.27
CA LYS A 490 5.59 5.01 -30.71
C LYS A 490 5.44 6.44 -31.25
N LYS A 491 4.62 7.27 -30.59
CA LYS A 491 4.37 8.67 -30.97
C LYS A 491 5.28 9.67 -30.24
N VAL A 492 6.06 9.22 -29.24
CA VAL A 492 6.92 10.09 -28.42
C VAL A 492 8.04 10.68 -29.28
N PRO A 493 8.26 12.01 -29.28
CA PRO A 493 9.42 12.62 -29.93
C PRO A 493 10.74 12.15 -29.30
N GLU A 494 11.82 12.09 -30.09
CA GLU A 494 13.12 11.59 -29.62
C GLU A 494 13.63 12.31 -28.37
N ARG A 495 13.47 13.65 -28.32
CA ARG A 495 13.88 14.47 -27.20
C ARG A 495 13.20 14.05 -25.89
N ASP A 496 11.88 13.85 -25.93
CA ASP A 496 11.10 13.50 -24.75
C ASP A 496 11.39 12.05 -24.32
N LEU A 497 11.65 11.16 -25.29
CA LEU A 497 12.14 9.81 -25.02
C LEU A 497 13.50 9.86 -24.31
N HIS A 498 14.48 10.62 -24.79
CA HIS A 498 15.77 10.78 -24.13
C HIS A 498 15.65 11.31 -22.70
N MET A 499 14.80 12.31 -22.48
CA MET A 499 14.53 12.82 -21.14
C MET A 499 13.94 11.74 -20.24
N ALA A 500 12.96 10.97 -20.72
CA ALA A 500 12.38 9.86 -19.99
C ALA A 500 13.41 8.78 -19.66
N ILE A 501 14.30 8.43 -20.59
CA ILE A 501 15.35 7.44 -20.34
C ILE A 501 16.34 7.95 -19.29
N LYS A 502 16.78 9.20 -19.37
CA LYS A 502 17.66 9.80 -18.34
C LYS A 502 17.01 9.81 -16.95
N GLN A 503 15.70 10.00 -16.88
CA GLN A 503 14.95 9.98 -15.63
C GLN A 503 14.74 8.56 -15.08
N HIS A 504 14.40 7.60 -15.94
CA HIS A 504 13.91 6.29 -15.50
C HIS A 504 14.94 5.16 -15.58
N TRP A 505 16.11 5.37 -16.20
CA TRP A 505 17.02 4.25 -16.50
C TRP A 505 17.45 3.44 -15.27
N ALA A 506 17.62 4.11 -14.12
CA ALA A 506 18.06 3.49 -12.88
C ALA A 506 16.90 2.74 -12.21
N ASP A 507 15.76 3.40 -12.01
CA ASP A 507 14.52 2.78 -11.50
C ASP A 507 14.11 1.56 -12.33
N PHE A 508 14.22 1.68 -13.66
CA PHE A 508 13.86 0.64 -14.61
C PHE A 508 15.02 -0.33 -14.89
N ASP A 509 16.19 -0.13 -14.26
CA ASP A 509 17.45 -0.85 -14.47
C ASP A 509 17.58 -1.34 -15.94
N LEU A 510 17.62 -0.36 -16.84
CA LEU A 510 17.58 -0.58 -18.29
C LEU A 510 18.80 -1.35 -18.82
N TYR A 511 19.93 -1.27 -18.11
CA TYR A 511 21.10 -2.11 -18.38
C TYR A 511 20.82 -3.58 -18.04
N GLY A 512 20.24 -3.85 -16.87
CA GLY A 512 19.86 -5.20 -16.45
C GLY A 512 18.80 -5.81 -17.36
N GLU A 513 17.82 -5.05 -17.85
CA GLU A 513 16.76 -5.56 -18.74
C GLU A 513 17.23 -5.85 -20.17
N ALA A 514 18.44 -5.46 -20.55
CA ALA A 514 19.00 -5.74 -21.88
C ALA A 514 19.05 -7.25 -22.21
N HIS A 515 19.01 -8.14 -21.21
CA HIS A 515 18.96 -9.60 -21.41
C HIS A 515 17.71 -10.07 -22.17
N ARG A 516 16.64 -9.26 -22.23
CA ARG A 516 15.42 -9.58 -22.99
C ARG A 516 15.59 -9.45 -24.50
N ILE A 517 16.62 -8.74 -24.95
CA ILE A 517 16.99 -8.64 -26.36
C ILE A 517 17.79 -9.90 -26.67
N THR A 518 17.18 -10.84 -27.40
CA THR A 518 17.76 -12.17 -27.67
C THR A 518 18.84 -12.15 -28.73
N ASP A 519 18.79 -11.18 -29.66
CA ASP A 519 19.81 -10.99 -30.68
C ASP A 519 21.04 -10.29 -30.08
N GLU A 520 22.22 -10.90 -30.24
CA GLU A 520 23.46 -10.46 -29.59
C GLU A 520 23.95 -9.11 -30.14
N ASP A 521 23.86 -8.91 -31.45
CA ASP A 521 24.30 -7.70 -32.13
C ASP A 521 23.38 -6.51 -31.79
N GLU A 522 22.06 -6.71 -31.83
CA GLU A 522 21.08 -5.70 -31.42
C GLU A 522 21.24 -5.34 -29.94
N ARG A 523 21.49 -6.33 -29.08
CA ARG A 523 21.73 -6.09 -27.65
C ARG A 523 23.00 -5.30 -27.40
N ALA A 524 24.07 -5.55 -28.16
CA ALA A 524 25.31 -4.77 -28.10
C ALA A 524 25.08 -3.32 -28.55
N GLN A 525 24.34 -3.12 -29.64
CA GLN A 525 23.96 -1.79 -30.13
C GLN A 525 23.09 -1.02 -29.13
N TYR A 526 22.09 -1.68 -28.52
CA TYR A 526 21.27 -1.10 -27.46
C TYR A 526 22.12 -0.58 -26.30
N ARG A 527 23.07 -1.40 -25.82
CA ARG A 527 23.95 -1.03 -24.70
C ARG A 527 24.88 0.13 -25.06
N GLN A 528 25.45 0.11 -26.26
CA GLN A 528 26.31 1.19 -26.73
C GLN A 528 25.54 2.52 -26.82
N TRP A 529 24.32 2.48 -27.35
CA TRP A 529 23.45 3.65 -27.39
C TRP A 529 23.10 4.15 -25.98
N LEU A 530 22.76 3.25 -25.06
CA LEU A 530 22.45 3.60 -23.67
C LEU A 530 23.66 4.22 -22.94
N ASP A 531 24.87 3.69 -23.17
CA ASP A 531 26.13 4.25 -22.63
C ASP A 531 26.38 5.66 -23.17
N GLN A 532 26.16 5.90 -24.47
CA GLN A 532 26.28 7.23 -25.06
C GLN A 532 25.32 8.23 -24.39
N LEU A 533 24.07 7.80 -24.15
CA LEU A 533 23.05 8.67 -23.56
C LEU A 533 23.25 8.93 -22.06
N ILE A 534 23.59 7.89 -21.28
CA ILE A 534 23.65 7.95 -19.82
C ILE A 534 25.04 8.30 -19.30
N LYS A 535 26.09 7.62 -19.80
CA LYS A 535 27.46 7.82 -19.31
C LYS A 535 28.15 8.98 -20.01
N GLN A 536 27.99 9.08 -21.33
CA GLN A 536 28.65 10.12 -22.14
C GLN A 536 27.80 11.38 -22.29
N GLN A 537 26.52 11.34 -21.87
CA GLN A 537 25.57 12.45 -21.95
C GLN A 537 25.39 13.00 -23.39
N LEU A 538 25.58 12.15 -24.40
CA LEU A 538 25.41 12.48 -25.81
C LEU A 538 23.97 12.26 -26.26
N GLU A 539 23.41 13.21 -27.01
CA GLU A 539 22.08 13.08 -27.61
C GLU A 539 22.17 12.38 -28.98
N VAL A 540 22.24 11.05 -28.95
CA VAL A 540 22.33 10.20 -30.15
C VAL A 540 20.98 9.60 -30.48
N LEU A 541 20.57 9.65 -31.76
CA LEU A 541 19.32 9.03 -32.24
C LEU A 541 19.28 7.54 -31.91
N CYS A 542 18.17 7.08 -31.32
CA CYS A 542 17.89 5.68 -31.07
C CYS A 542 17.66 4.95 -32.40
N PRO A 543 18.45 3.92 -32.74
CA PRO A 543 18.23 3.15 -33.96
C PRO A 543 16.84 2.48 -33.95
N THR A 544 16.19 2.37 -35.12
CA THR A 544 14.78 1.95 -35.21
C THR A 544 14.50 0.58 -34.57
N GLY A 545 15.33 -0.44 -34.80
CA GLY A 545 15.18 -1.75 -34.17
C GLY A 545 15.36 -1.72 -32.65
N ILE A 546 16.32 -0.91 -32.18
CA ILE A 546 16.60 -0.71 -30.75
C ILE A 546 15.44 0.00 -30.05
N ARG A 547 14.80 0.94 -30.74
CA ARG A 547 13.66 1.69 -30.22
C ARG A 547 12.45 0.80 -29.95
N GLU A 548 12.18 -0.17 -30.82
CA GLU A 548 11.09 -1.13 -30.60
C GLU A 548 11.33 -1.99 -29.36
N HIS A 549 12.55 -2.51 -29.20
CA HIS A 549 12.96 -3.22 -27.98
C HIS A 549 12.80 -2.34 -26.74
N LEU A 550 13.30 -1.10 -26.79
CA LEU A 550 13.21 -0.16 -25.68
C LEU A 550 11.76 0.09 -25.25
N HIS A 551 10.84 0.30 -26.20
CA HIS A 551 9.42 0.46 -25.86
C HIS A 551 8.87 -0.78 -25.15
N GLY A 552 9.19 -1.98 -25.64
CA GLY A 552 8.81 -3.24 -24.99
C GLY A 552 9.37 -3.37 -23.56
N LEU A 553 10.63 -2.99 -23.35
CA LEU A 553 11.27 -2.98 -22.04
C LEU A 553 10.57 -2.03 -21.06
N LEU A 554 10.34 -0.78 -21.48
CA LEU A 554 9.66 0.23 -20.66
C LEU A 554 8.26 -0.25 -20.25
N VAL A 555 7.47 -0.78 -21.19
CA VAL A 555 6.13 -1.31 -20.88
C VAL A 555 6.20 -2.50 -19.93
N ALA A 556 7.09 -3.46 -20.17
CA ALA A 556 7.20 -4.66 -19.34
C ALA A 556 7.57 -4.32 -17.88
N VAL A 557 8.50 -3.38 -17.68
CA VAL A 557 8.92 -2.93 -16.36
C VAL A 557 7.83 -2.07 -15.70
N ALA A 558 7.19 -1.17 -16.44
CA ALA A 558 6.08 -0.36 -15.92
C ALA A 558 4.97 -1.26 -15.35
N LEU A 559 4.48 -2.24 -16.12
CA LEU A 559 3.45 -3.17 -15.65
C LEU A 559 3.88 -3.98 -14.43
N ARG A 560 5.18 -4.33 -14.33
CA ARG A 560 5.72 -4.98 -13.11
C ARG A 560 5.59 -4.07 -11.89
N PHE A 561 5.88 -2.78 -12.03
CA PHE A 561 5.71 -1.83 -10.95
C PHE A 561 4.25 -1.53 -10.62
N GLU A 562 3.34 -1.54 -11.61
CA GLU A 562 1.90 -1.38 -11.35
C GLU A 562 1.35 -2.55 -10.54
N ARG A 563 1.72 -3.79 -10.90
CA ARG A 563 1.40 -4.97 -10.09
C ARG A 563 1.90 -4.83 -8.66
N ARG A 564 3.12 -4.31 -8.47
CA ARG A 564 3.72 -4.11 -7.14
C ARG A 564 2.98 -3.04 -6.32
N ALA A 565 2.65 -1.90 -6.91
CA ALA A 565 1.84 -0.89 -6.21
C ALA A 565 0.48 -1.45 -5.80
N ARG A 566 -0.20 -2.17 -6.71
CA ARG A 566 -1.48 -2.82 -6.39
C ARG A 566 -1.34 -3.80 -5.24
N VAL A 567 -0.27 -4.60 -5.22
CA VAL A 567 0.01 -5.51 -4.11
C VAL A 567 0.11 -4.73 -2.80
N PHE A 568 0.97 -3.72 -2.69
CA PHE A 568 1.13 -2.94 -1.46
C PHE A 568 -0.11 -2.14 -1.05
N ARG A 569 -0.93 -1.71 -2.02
CA ARG A 569 -2.13 -0.88 -1.78
C ARG A 569 -3.35 -1.72 -1.36
N GLU A 570 -3.57 -2.89 -1.97
CA GLU A 570 -4.85 -3.60 -1.89
C GLU A 570 -4.77 -5.05 -1.38
N ILE A 571 -3.69 -5.77 -1.71
CA ILE A 571 -3.66 -7.25 -1.63
C ILE A 571 -2.78 -7.72 -0.47
N HIS A 572 -1.68 -7.02 -0.22
CA HIS A 572 -0.60 -7.55 0.61
C HIS A 572 -1.07 -7.71 2.07
N PRO A 573 -0.80 -8.84 2.73
CA PRO A 573 -1.10 -9.01 4.16
C PRO A 573 -0.40 -7.96 5.05
N LEU A 574 0.71 -7.41 4.59
CA LEU A 574 1.42 -6.29 5.24
C LEU A 574 0.92 -4.91 4.86
N ALA A 575 -0.03 -4.78 3.92
CA ALA A 575 -0.63 -3.49 3.58
C ALA A 575 -1.27 -2.83 4.81
N VAL A 576 -1.68 -3.64 5.79
CA VAL A 576 -2.15 -3.22 7.09
C VAL A 576 -1.57 -4.14 8.16
N GLN A 577 -1.00 -3.58 9.24
CA GLN A 577 -0.49 -4.31 10.39
C GLN A 577 -1.08 -3.79 11.68
N VAL A 578 -1.22 -4.66 12.68
CA VAL A 578 -1.70 -4.26 13.99
C VAL A 578 -0.55 -3.62 14.77
N ILE A 579 -0.79 -2.41 15.32
CA ILE A 579 0.10 -1.82 16.31
C ILE A 579 0.02 -2.68 17.57
N LEU A 580 1.12 -3.35 17.88
CA LEU A 580 1.14 -4.40 18.91
C LEU A 580 0.71 -3.89 20.29
N SER A 581 1.00 -2.63 20.59
CA SER A 581 0.66 -2.00 21.87
C SER A 581 -0.79 -1.55 21.98
N SER A 582 -1.51 -1.26 20.89
CA SER A 582 -2.85 -0.64 20.96
C SER A 582 -3.95 -1.42 20.26
N GLY A 583 -3.59 -2.39 19.43
CA GLY A 583 -4.54 -3.11 18.57
C GLY A 583 -5.03 -2.31 17.37
N VAL A 584 -4.63 -1.04 17.25
CA VAL A 584 -5.00 -0.18 16.12
C VAL A 584 -4.32 -0.70 14.86
N LEU A 585 -5.07 -0.84 13.77
CA LEU A 585 -4.52 -1.28 12.49
C LEU A 585 -3.89 -0.09 11.76
N ASN A 586 -2.62 -0.20 11.38
CA ASN A 586 -1.82 0.83 10.71
C ASN A 586 -1.47 0.37 9.29
N GLY A 587 -1.84 1.17 8.30
CA GLY A 587 -1.63 0.86 6.89
C GLY A 587 -0.43 1.56 6.25
N ILE A 588 0.01 1.00 5.13
CA ILE A 588 1.05 1.56 4.25
C ILE A 588 0.45 2.67 3.38
N LEU A 589 1.25 3.69 3.08
CA LEU A 589 0.96 4.71 2.08
C LEU A 589 1.77 4.43 0.81
N VAL A 590 1.12 4.15 -0.31
CA VAL A 590 1.80 3.87 -1.59
C VAL A 590 1.90 5.14 -2.42
N VAL A 591 3.12 5.59 -2.71
CA VAL A 591 3.42 6.77 -3.53
C VAL A 591 4.18 6.38 -4.79
N ARG A 592 4.02 7.18 -5.85
CA ARG A 592 4.47 6.86 -7.21
C ARG A 592 5.32 7.97 -7.84
N SER A 593 5.66 9.00 -7.08
CA SER A 593 6.59 10.07 -7.49
C SER A 593 7.27 10.67 -6.25
N VAL A 594 8.38 11.40 -6.48
CA VAL A 594 9.06 12.15 -5.40
C VAL A 594 8.15 13.26 -4.86
N ASP A 595 7.45 13.98 -5.74
CA ASP A 595 6.53 15.07 -5.35
C ASP A 595 5.43 14.56 -4.41
N GLN A 596 4.76 13.46 -4.79
CA GLN A 596 3.74 12.84 -3.95
C GLN A 596 4.34 12.30 -2.63
N CYS A 597 5.57 11.78 -2.66
CA CYS A 597 6.26 11.35 -1.44
C CYS A 597 6.54 12.53 -0.50
N ALA A 598 6.97 13.67 -1.04
CA ALA A 598 7.19 14.90 -0.28
C ALA A 598 5.90 15.41 0.36
N ASP A 599 4.81 15.49 -0.42
CA ASP A 599 3.49 15.91 0.06
C ASP A 599 3.02 15.02 1.24
N ILE A 600 3.12 13.69 1.07
CA ILE A 600 2.70 12.72 2.08
C ILE A 600 3.60 12.78 3.33
N LEU A 601 4.91 12.80 3.16
CA LEU A 601 5.85 12.87 4.27
C LEU A 601 5.64 14.13 5.10
N ARG A 602 5.47 15.28 4.44
CA ARG A 602 5.16 16.55 5.12
C ARG A 602 3.81 16.48 5.83
N SER A 603 2.79 15.95 5.17
CA SER A 603 1.44 15.81 5.75
C SER A 603 1.41 14.88 6.96
N LEU A 604 2.25 13.84 6.97
CA LEU A 604 2.46 12.99 8.15
C LEU A 604 3.09 13.75 9.31
N ILE A 605 4.15 14.52 9.04
CA ILE A 605 4.84 15.34 10.05
C ILE A 605 3.89 16.37 10.64
N GLU A 606 3.12 17.07 9.79
CA GLU A 606 2.13 18.07 10.21
C GLU A 606 0.85 17.44 10.81
N ASN A 607 0.66 16.12 10.71
CA ASN A 607 -0.58 15.42 11.05
C ASN A 607 -1.82 15.97 10.31
N LYS A 608 -1.69 16.21 9.00
CA LYS A 608 -2.71 16.81 8.11
C LYS A 608 -2.94 16.00 6.83
N LEU A 609 -2.91 14.67 6.91
CA LEU A 609 -3.32 13.83 5.79
C LEU A 609 -4.77 14.16 5.38
N SER A 610 -5.05 14.10 4.07
CA SER A 610 -6.43 14.18 3.55
C SER A 610 -7.07 12.81 3.66
N LEU A 611 -8.10 12.70 4.50
CA LEU A 611 -8.63 11.41 4.93
C LEU A 611 -10.13 11.33 4.65
N THR A 612 -10.56 10.20 4.10
CA THR A 612 -11.98 9.88 3.89
C THR A 612 -12.34 8.53 4.51
N LEU A 613 -13.53 8.46 5.09
CA LEU A 613 -14.06 7.24 5.71
C LEU A 613 -14.88 6.46 4.69
N GLU A 614 -14.43 5.25 4.38
CA GLU A 614 -15.14 4.31 3.51
C GLU A 614 -15.72 3.16 4.34
N GLN A 615 -16.92 2.70 3.97
CA GLN A 615 -17.61 1.64 4.70
C GLN A 615 -18.19 0.63 3.72
N ASP A 616 -17.94 -0.64 4.00
CA ASP A 616 -18.56 -1.76 3.30
C ASP A 616 -19.26 -2.70 4.31
N SER A 617 -19.81 -3.81 3.83
CA SER A 617 -20.54 -4.75 4.71
C SER A 617 -19.68 -5.42 5.79
N GLN A 618 -18.36 -5.46 5.59
CA GLN A 618 -17.37 -6.17 6.41
C GLN A 618 -16.43 -5.23 7.16
N ASN A 619 -16.17 -4.01 6.68
CA ASN A 619 -15.14 -3.14 7.23
C ASN A 619 -15.53 -1.65 7.21
N ILE A 620 -14.93 -0.90 8.13
CA ILE A 620 -14.81 0.56 8.12
C ILE A 620 -13.34 0.86 7.86
N ARG A 621 -13.04 1.62 6.81
CA ARG A 621 -11.68 1.96 6.39
C ARG A 621 -11.50 3.47 6.42
N LEU A 622 -10.33 3.90 6.87
CA LEU A 622 -9.88 5.27 6.69
C LEU A 622 -8.86 5.29 5.58
N VAL A 623 -9.15 6.00 4.50
CA VAL A 623 -8.36 6.04 3.27
C VAL A 623 -7.75 7.43 3.13
N GLU A 624 -6.46 7.47 2.75
CA GLU A 624 -5.80 8.70 2.36
C GLU A 624 -6.10 8.99 0.88
N GLU A 625 -6.63 10.18 0.60
CA GLU A 625 -7.28 10.49 -0.67
C GLU A 625 -6.32 10.57 -1.86
N THR A 626 -5.10 11.08 -1.64
CA THR A 626 -4.15 11.33 -2.75
C THR A 626 -3.45 10.05 -3.22
N THR A 627 -3.27 9.08 -2.33
CA THR A 627 -2.62 7.79 -2.61
C THR A 627 -3.62 6.65 -2.81
N GLY A 628 -4.88 6.83 -2.38
CA GLY A 628 -5.90 5.79 -2.32
C GLY A 628 -5.58 4.68 -1.31
N SER A 629 -4.61 4.90 -0.41
CA SER A 629 -4.13 3.86 0.49
C SER A 629 -4.98 3.80 1.76
N THR A 630 -5.33 2.59 2.20
CA THR A 630 -6.03 2.38 3.47
C THR A 630 -5.06 2.55 4.63
N ILE A 631 -5.25 3.57 5.48
CA ILE A 631 -4.37 3.84 6.62
C ILE A 631 -4.85 3.23 7.93
N ARG A 632 -6.17 3.03 8.11
CA ARG A 632 -6.77 2.41 9.30
C ARG A 632 -7.94 1.53 8.90
N VAL A 633 -8.21 0.47 9.66
CA VAL A 633 -9.33 -0.44 9.42
C VAL A 633 -9.96 -0.87 10.75
N ILE A 634 -11.28 -0.97 10.78
CA ILE A 634 -12.05 -1.65 11.83
C ILE A 634 -12.95 -2.67 11.15
N SER A 635 -12.84 -3.94 11.56
CA SER A 635 -13.75 -4.98 11.05
C SER A 635 -15.14 -4.83 11.66
N ARG A 636 -16.17 -4.99 10.82
CA ARG A 636 -17.58 -5.13 11.20
C ARG A 636 -17.95 -6.58 11.53
N HIS A 637 -17.04 -7.53 11.31
CA HIS A 637 -17.24 -8.94 11.64
C HIS A 637 -17.32 -9.13 13.16
N GLN A 638 -18.45 -9.67 13.64
CA GLN A 638 -18.77 -9.71 15.06
C GLN A 638 -17.72 -10.44 15.91
N LEU A 639 -17.26 -11.63 15.48
CA LEU A 639 -16.27 -12.39 16.25
C LEU A 639 -14.91 -11.69 16.28
N LEU A 640 -14.53 -11.01 15.20
CA LEU A 640 -13.25 -10.28 15.16
C LEU A 640 -13.29 -9.10 16.11
N ARG A 641 -14.37 -8.32 16.11
CA ARG A 641 -14.56 -7.22 17.08
C ARG A 641 -14.47 -7.73 18.52
N ASN A 642 -15.18 -8.82 18.83
CA ASN A 642 -15.14 -9.42 20.16
C ASN A 642 -13.72 -9.85 20.56
N ALA A 643 -12.96 -10.44 19.63
CA ALA A 643 -11.57 -10.85 19.87
C ALA A 643 -10.67 -9.63 20.13
N PHE A 644 -10.72 -8.59 19.28
CA PHE A 644 -9.95 -7.37 19.48
C PHE A 644 -10.31 -6.68 20.80
N GLU A 645 -11.60 -6.57 21.12
CA GLU A 645 -12.06 -6.01 22.40
C GLU A 645 -11.59 -6.82 23.61
N THR A 646 -11.48 -8.15 23.48
CA THR A 646 -11.02 -9.03 24.57
C THR A 646 -9.51 -8.93 24.78
N PHE A 647 -8.72 -8.98 23.70
CA PHE A 647 -7.27 -9.10 23.77
C PHE A 647 -6.52 -7.76 23.84
N TYR A 648 -7.15 -6.63 23.46
CA TYR A 648 -6.56 -5.28 23.55
C TYR A 648 -7.20 -4.39 24.63
N LYS A 649 -7.95 -4.99 25.55
CA LYS A 649 -8.71 -4.29 26.60
C LYS A 649 -7.84 -3.51 27.60
N GLU A 650 -6.61 -3.96 27.82
CA GLU A 650 -5.74 -3.51 28.93
C GLU A 650 -4.78 -2.36 28.56
N TYR A 651 -4.57 -2.07 27.28
CA TYR A 651 -3.46 -1.20 26.85
C TYR A 651 -3.78 0.30 26.72
N ASN A 652 -5.05 0.71 26.87
CA ASN A 652 -5.49 2.11 26.73
C ASN A 652 -6.12 2.68 28.03
N GLN A 653 -5.71 2.16 29.21
CA GLN A 653 -6.00 2.78 30.51
C GLN A 653 -4.87 3.71 30.94
#